data_AF-A0A4Y2PXS7-F1
#
_entry.id   AF-A0A4Y2PXS7-F1
#
_cell.length_a   1.000
_cell.length_b   1.000
_cell.length_c   1.000
_cell.angle_alpha   90.00
_cell.angle_beta   90.00
_cell.angle_gamma   90.00
#
_symmetry.space_group_name_H-M   'P 1'
#
loop_
_entity.id
_entity.type
_entity.pdbx_description
1 polymer ?
#
loop_
_entity_poly.entity_id
_entity_poly.type
_entity_poly.pdbx_seq_one_letter_code
_entity_poly.pdbx_strand_id
1 'polypeptide(L)'
;MDEGRDEDEIPQTQIVLHEDKKYYPSAEEVYGPDVETIVQEEDTQALTEPIIAPVKKKKFSYVEQELPHTKYDLEFLADLMDNTDLIRNVALIGHLHHGKTSFVDSLVEQTHPDVRAREGTNLRYTDTLYTEQERGVSIKATPVTFVLPDLKGKSFLMNIFDTPGHVNFSDEITAAIRLCDGVVLFVDAAEGVMLNTERLLKHAVQEKLAICICINKIDRLMLELKLPPQDAYYKLRHIIEEINGLLSTYSDEKDPISVSPLLGNVCFASSQYSLCFTLRSFANMYAQAYGGFNVDDFAKRLWGDIYFNSKTRKFTKKAPHSSVQRSFVEFILEPLYKLFAQVVGDVDTALPSLLDELCIKLTKSEMKLNVRPLLRLICSKFVGDFNGFVDMCVHHIPAPSTNAKLKIEHIYTGPSGSDLAEVMAECDPEGPLMVHTTKQYSTQDATTFHVFGRVMSGTLHANQDVRILGESYTSTDEEDSRVMTVGRLWISEARYKIEVNRVPAGNWVLIEGIDQPIVKTATIVDVTEKSELYIFRPLKFNTNSVIKIAVEPVNPSELPKMLGGLRKVNKSYPLLSTKHAAQLLLKPVGRPQWLRGKCSASRPEGSMVKSRLHRRSIMYMGLVHVKSDWVICLLGEKVWRGSAISGVILIV
;
A
#
# COMPACT_ATOMS: atom_id res chain seq x y z
N MET A 1 45.42 -24.70 60.43
CA MET A 1 44.50 -25.37 61.37
C MET A 1 43.56 -26.16 60.47
N ASP A 2 44.03 -27.24 59.84
CA ASP A 2 44.33 -28.54 60.44
C ASP A 2 43.10 -29.15 61.11
N GLU A 3 42.29 -29.86 60.32
CA GLU A 3 41.48 -30.99 60.77
C GLU A 3 41.44 -32.00 59.62
N GLY A 4 42.15 -33.13 59.81
CA GLY A 4 41.97 -34.31 59.00
C GLY A 4 40.54 -34.82 59.10
N ARG A 5 39.97 -35.19 57.96
CA ARG A 5 38.80 -36.04 57.87
C ARG A 5 39.12 -37.16 56.90
N ASP A 6 39.45 -38.29 57.52
CA ASP A 6 39.29 -39.67 57.08
C ASP A 6 38.80 -39.85 55.64
N GLU A 7 39.72 -40.29 54.79
CA GLU A 7 39.40 -41.05 53.60
C GLU A 7 38.64 -42.30 54.05
N ASP A 8 37.37 -42.45 53.63
CA ASP A 8 36.62 -43.69 53.80
C ASP A 8 37.38 -44.83 53.09
N GLU A 9 38.17 -45.60 53.84
CA GLU A 9 38.77 -46.86 53.41
C GLU A 9 37.65 -47.84 53.00
N ILE A 10 37.49 -48.01 51.68
CA ILE A 10 36.60 -49.02 51.11
C ILE A 10 37.09 -50.41 51.56
N PRO A 11 36.24 -51.30 52.11
CA PRO A 11 36.67 -52.60 52.60
C PRO A 11 37.26 -53.47 51.47
N GLN A 12 38.47 -54.00 51.68
CA GLN A 12 39.29 -54.76 50.71
C GLN A 12 38.67 -56.06 50.14
N THR A 13 37.42 -56.40 50.47
CA THR A 13 36.69 -57.58 49.97
C THR A 13 35.39 -57.24 49.25
N GLN A 14 35.21 -56.00 48.81
CA GLN A 14 34.08 -55.64 47.95
C GLN A 14 34.33 -56.16 46.52
N ILE A 15 33.55 -57.15 46.10
CA ILE A 15 33.64 -57.75 44.76
C ILE A 15 33.16 -56.70 43.73
N VAL A 16 34.08 -56.17 42.93
CA VAL A 16 33.76 -55.28 41.82
C VAL A 16 33.26 -56.14 40.65
N LEU A 17 32.03 -55.88 40.22
CA LEU A 17 31.45 -56.54 39.05
C LEU A 17 32.27 -56.21 37.80
N HIS A 18 32.25 -57.08 36.79
CA HIS A 18 33.06 -56.89 35.57
C HIS A 18 32.70 -55.59 34.82
N GLU A 19 31.44 -55.18 34.87
CA GLU A 19 30.92 -53.94 34.28
C GLU A 19 31.40 -52.67 34.99
N ASP A 20 31.66 -52.74 36.30
CA ASP A 20 32.10 -51.60 37.13
C ASP A 20 33.62 -51.55 37.30
N LYS A 21 34.35 -52.45 36.64
CA LYS A 21 35.80 -52.52 36.75
C LYS A 21 36.43 -51.32 36.04
N LYS A 22 36.81 -50.31 36.81
CA LYS A 22 37.62 -49.18 36.35
C LYS A 22 39.05 -49.65 36.08
N TYR A 23 39.42 -49.77 34.82
CA TYR A 23 40.76 -50.22 34.41
C TYR A 23 41.82 -49.11 34.46
N TYR A 24 41.40 -47.85 34.37
CA TYR A 24 42.29 -46.70 34.30
C TYR A 24 41.85 -45.62 35.31
N PRO A 25 42.81 -44.86 35.90
CA PRO A 25 42.51 -43.73 36.77
C PRO A 25 41.77 -42.63 35.99
N SER A 26 41.05 -41.77 36.71
CA SER A 26 40.32 -40.68 36.08
C SER A 26 41.29 -39.64 35.48
N ALA A 27 40.86 -38.91 34.46
CA ALA A 27 41.74 -37.93 33.81
C ALA A 27 42.15 -36.78 34.76
N GLU A 28 41.29 -36.44 35.72
CA GLU A 28 41.54 -35.45 36.76
C GLU A 28 42.63 -35.91 37.75
N GLU A 29 42.64 -37.21 38.10
CA GLU A 29 43.72 -37.80 38.92
C GLU A 29 45.09 -37.78 38.22
N VAL A 30 45.10 -37.88 36.88
CA VAL A 30 46.34 -37.92 36.09
C VAL A 30 46.93 -36.54 35.88
N TYR A 31 46.11 -35.54 35.55
CA TYR A 31 46.59 -34.18 35.22
C TYR A 31 46.52 -33.18 36.38
N GLY A 32 45.76 -33.51 37.44
CA GLY A 32 45.57 -32.67 38.61
C GLY A 32 44.47 -31.61 38.44
N PRO A 33 44.06 -30.95 39.54
CA PRO A 33 42.92 -30.04 39.55
C PRO A 33 43.16 -28.71 38.82
N ASP A 34 44.43 -28.37 38.51
CA ASP A 34 44.79 -27.15 37.78
C ASP A 34 44.59 -27.28 36.26
N VAL A 35 44.28 -28.49 35.75
CA VAL A 35 44.14 -28.76 34.31
C VAL A 35 42.69 -29.18 33.98
N GLU A 36 42.00 -28.34 33.21
CA GLU A 36 40.64 -28.65 32.73
C GLU A 36 40.70 -29.74 31.66
N THR A 37 40.22 -30.93 32.01
CA THR A 37 40.10 -32.05 31.06
C THR A 37 38.73 -32.04 30.40
N ILE A 38 38.68 -31.75 29.10
CA ILE A 38 37.45 -31.72 28.32
C ILE A 38 37.38 -32.97 27.43
N VAL A 39 36.31 -33.77 27.58
CA VAL A 39 36.01 -34.90 26.70
C VAL A 39 34.91 -34.47 25.73
N GLN A 40 35.23 -34.40 24.43
CA GLN A 40 34.28 -34.07 23.37
C GLN A 40 34.10 -35.30 22.47
N GLU A 41 32.96 -35.97 22.62
CA GLU A 41 32.60 -37.16 21.81
C GLU A 41 31.87 -36.79 20.51
N GLU A 42 31.09 -35.70 20.54
CA GLU A 42 30.31 -35.21 19.40
C GLU A 42 30.69 -33.78 19.05
N ASP A 43 30.63 -33.46 17.75
CA ASP A 43 30.87 -32.11 17.24
C ASP A 43 29.76 -31.14 17.72
N THR A 44 30.16 -29.95 18.13
CA THR A 44 29.23 -28.90 18.59
C THR A 44 28.44 -28.25 17.43
N GLN A 45 28.91 -28.40 16.20
CA GLN A 45 28.31 -27.84 14.98
C GLN A 45 28.09 -28.94 13.93
N ALA A 46 26.95 -28.90 13.24
CA ALA A 46 26.68 -29.86 12.17
C ALA A 46 27.50 -29.56 10.92
N LEU A 47 27.82 -30.58 10.12
CA LEU A 47 28.49 -30.46 8.82
C LEU A 47 27.83 -29.49 7.82
N THR A 48 26.54 -29.20 8.00
CA THR A 48 25.80 -28.22 7.19
C THR A 48 26.13 -26.76 7.52
N GLU A 49 26.65 -26.50 8.73
CA GLU A 49 27.08 -25.17 9.16
C GLU A 49 28.54 -24.95 8.74
N PRO A 50 28.82 -23.97 7.85
CA PRO A 50 30.17 -23.75 7.38
C PRO A 50 31.02 -23.12 8.48
N ILE A 51 32.25 -23.65 8.68
CA ILE A 51 33.23 -23.13 9.65
C ILE A 51 33.52 -21.64 9.41
N ILE A 52 33.62 -21.22 8.15
CA ILE A 52 33.73 -19.82 7.77
C ILE A 52 32.40 -19.39 7.13
N ALA A 53 31.65 -18.56 7.83
CA ALA A 53 30.37 -18.07 7.35
C ALA A 53 30.57 -17.22 6.07
N PRO A 54 29.92 -17.56 4.95
CA PRO A 54 30.02 -16.75 3.73
C PRO A 54 29.30 -15.41 3.93
N VAL A 55 29.84 -14.35 3.33
CA VAL A 55 29.22 -13.02 3.34
C VAL A 55 27.92 -13.05 2.54
N LYS A 56 26.79 -13.16 3.22
CA LYS A 56 25.44 -13.19 2.62
C LYS A 56 24.77 -11.82 2.81
N LYS A 57 24.63 -11.06 1.73
CA LYS A 57 23.79 -9.84 1.72
C LYS A 57 22.32 -10.26 1.64
N LYS A 58 21.53 -9.96 2.67
CA LYS A 58 20.10 -10.28 2.69
C LYS A 58 19.35 -9.15 2.02
N LYS A 59 18.77 -9.42 0.85
CA LYS A 59 17.89 -8.46 0.15
C LYS A 59 16.49 -9.05 0.10
N PHE A 60 15.54 -8.37 0.74
CA PHE A 60 14.12 -8.77 0.72
C PHE A 60 13.25 -7.90 -0.20
N SER A 61 13.75 -6.72 -0.58
CA SER A 61 13.11 -5.79 -1.50
C SER A 61 14.06 -5.38 -2.61
N TYR A 62 13.47 -5.10 -3.78
CA TYR A 62 14.13 -4.45 -4.88
C TYR A 62 14.15 -2.94 -4.63
N VAL A 63 15.33 -2.40 -4.34
CA VAL A 63 15.55 -0.98 -4.09
C VAL A 63 16.78 -0.54 -4.88
N GLU A 64 16.64 0.58 -5.55
CA GLU A 64 17.67 1.25 -6.33
C GLU A 64 18.46 2.16 -5.39
N GLN A 65 19.79 2.06 -5.44
CA GLN A 65 20.69 2.84 -4.57
C GLN A 65 20.97 4.23 -5.14
N GLU A 66 20.98 4.35 -6.46
CA GLU A 66 21.17 5.61 -7.18
C GLU A 66 19.81 6.21 -7.52
N LEU A 67 19.75 7.54 -7.52
CA LEU A 67 18.54 8.27 -7.89
C LEU A 67 18.39 8.22 -9.42
N PRO A 68 17.26 7.74 -9.94
CA PRO A 68 17.01 7.70 -11.37
C PRO A 68 16.81 9.11 -11.94
N HIS A 69 17.04 9.27 -13.23
CA HIS A 69 16.77 10.54 -13.91
C HIS A 69 15.26 10.77 -14.08
N THR A 70 14.78 11.88 -13.52
CA THR A 70 13.39 12.34 -13.59
C THR A 70 13.22 13.48 -14.60
N LYS A 71 12.00 13.69 -15.10
CA LYS A 71 11.67 14.85 -15.95
C LYS A 71 11.71 16.20 -15.21
N TYR A 72 11.59 16.16 -13.88
CA TYR A 72 11.61 17.31 -13.00
C TYR A 72 12.82 17.25 -12.07
N ASP A 73 13.29 18.41 -11.62
CA ASP A 73 14.40 18.49 -10.67
C ASP A 73 13.91 18.19 -9.24
N LEU A 74 14.77 17.54 -8.45
CA LEU A 74 14.44 17.19 -7.06
C LEU A 74 14.34 18.43 -6.15
N GLU A 75 15.04 19.51 -6.49
CA GLU A 75 14.89 20.81 -5.83
C GLU A 75 13.49 21.38 -6.05
N PHE A 76 12.96 21.29 -7.28
CA PHE A 76 11.60 21.73 -7.58
C PHE A 76 10.54 20.90 -6.84
N LEU A 77 10.79 19.59 -6.63
CA LEU A 77 9.93 18.76 -5.77
C LEU A 77 9.95 19.28 -4.33
N ALA A 78 11.12 19.59 -3.77
CA ALA A 78 11.25 20.11 -2.41
C ALA A 78 10.57 21.49 -2.26
N ASP A 79 10.70 22.39 -3.24
CA ASP A 79 10.03 23.69 -3.24
C ASP A 79 8.49 23.56 -3.28
N LEU A 80 7.97 22.56 -4.00
CA LEU A 80 6.54 22.26 -4.01
C LEU A 80 6.04 21.69 -2.67
N MET A 81 6.90 21.00 -1.91
CA MET A 81 6.54 20.52 -0.57
C MET A 81 6.26 21.66 0.40
N ASP A 82 6.93 22.80 0.25
CA ASP A 82 6.71 23.98 1.11
C ASP A 82 5.34 24.63 0.87
N ASN A 83 4.71 24.40 -0.29
CA ASN A 83 3.40 24.95 -0.62
C ASN A 83 2.27 23.93 -0.43
N THR A 84 1.60 24.02 0.72
CA THR A 84 0.53 23.09 1.12
C THR A 84 -0.68 23.07 0.17
N ASP A 85 -0.92 24.14 -0.59
CA ASP A 85 -2.04 24.21 -1.56
C ASP A 85 -1.77 23.42 -2.86
N LEU A 86 -0.49 23.18 -3.18
CA LEU A 86 -0.07 22.47 -4.40
C LEU A 86 0.12 20.96 -4.18
N ILE A 87 -0.11 20.49 -2.97
CA ILE A 87 0.00 19.08 -2.61
C ILE A 87 -1.36 18.40 -2.72
N ARG A 88 -1.39 17.16 -3.19
CA ARG A 88 -2.56 16.28 -3.13
C ARG A 88 -2.17 14.92 -2.58
N ASN A 89 -2.76 14.54 -1.45
CA ASN A 89 -2.57 13.24 -0.81
C ASN A 89 -3.70 12.29 -1.23
N VAL A 90 -3.39 11.32 -2.08
CA VAL A 90 -4.38 10.46 -2.76
C VAL A 90 -4.07 8.99 -2.52
N ALA A 91 -5.08 8.20 -2.15
CA ALA A 91 -4.98 6.73 -2.15
C ALA A 91 -5.69 6.13 -3.37
N LEU A 92 -4.99 5.29 -4.14
CA LEU A 92 -5.61 4.49 -5.18
C LEU A 92 -6.18 3.23 -4.55
N ILE A 93 -7.49 3.08 -4.55
CA ILE A 93 -8.22 1.97 -3.94
C ILE A 93 -9.04 1.23 -4.99
N GLY A 94 -9.35 -0.04 -4.78
CA GLY A 94 -10.17 -0.81 -5.72
C GLY A 94 -9.98 -2.31 -5.56
N HIS A 95 -10.81 -3.10 -6.23
CA HIS A 95 -10.76 -4.56 -6.16
C HIS A 95 -9.48 -5.15 -6.78
N LEU A 96 -9.28 -6.45 -6.55
CA LEU A 96 -8.11 -7.20 -7.02
C LEU A 96 -8.02 -7.11 -8.55
N HIS A 97 -6.82 -6.85 -9.05
CA HIS A 97 -6.52 -6.75 -10.48
C HIS A 97 -7.30 -5.69 -11.28
N HIS A 98 -7.89 -4.66 -10.66
CA HIS A 98 -8.48 -3.51 -11.37
C HIS A 98 -7.45 -2.53 -11.97
N GLY A 99 -6.15 -2.87 -11.97
CA GLY A 99 -5.11 -2.12 -12.67
C GLY A 99 -4.55 -0.89 -11.94
N LYS A 100 -4.61 -0.84 -10.60
CA LYS A 100 -4.03 0.22 -9.77
C LYS A 100 -2.51 0.36 -9.95
N THR A 101 -1.77 -0.70 -9.66
CA THR A 101 -0.32 -0.76 -9.85
C THR A 101 0.10 -0.46 -11.29
N SER A 102 -0.61 -0.99 -12.29
CA SER A 102 -0.34 -0.68 -13.70
C SER A 102 -0.63 0.79 -14.08
N PHE A 103 -1.56 1.44 -13.37
CA PHE A 103 -1.81 2.88 -13.53
C PHE A 103 -0.63 3.68 -12.98
N VAL A 104 -0.13 3.32 -11.80
CA VAL A 104 1.08 3.93 -11.22
C VAL A 104 2.28 3.69 -12.13
N ASP A 105 2.44 2.49 -12.70
CA ASP A 105 3.49 2.22 -13.70
C ASP A 105 3.46 3.23 -14.86
N SER A 106 2.26 3.60 -15.31
CA SER A 106 2.12 4.57 -16.41
C SER A 106 2.49 5.99 -15.99
N LEU A 107 2.23 6.37 -14.72
CA LEU A 107 2.70 7.64 -14.15
C LEU A 107 4.22 7.65 -13.94
N VAL A 108 4.81 6.51 -13.55
CA VAL A 108 6.27 6.36 -13.45
C VAL A 108 6.91 6.50 -14.82
N GLU A 109 6.41 5.81 -15.84
CA GLU A 109 6.91 5.94 -17.22
C GLU A 109 6.78 7.38 -17.76
N GLN A 110 5.72 8.10 -17.35
CA GLN A 110 5.55 9.51 -17.70
C GLN A 110 6.62 10.40 -17.03
N THR A 111 6.99 10.13 -15.78
CA THR A 111 7.90 10.98 -14.98
C THR A 111 9.37 10.59 -15.08
N HIS A 112 9.67 9.32 -15.37
CA HIS A 112 11.00 8.72 -15.43
C HIS A 112 11.25 8.16 -16.84
N PRO A 113 11.92 8.91 -17.74
CA PRO A 113 12.09 8.53 -19.14
C PRO A 113 12.83 7.20 -19.36
N ASP A 114 13.73 6.85 -18.44
CA ASP A 114 14.58 5.65 -18.51
C ASP A 114 13.86 4.38 -18.04
N VAL A 115 12.80 4.54 -17.25
CA VAL A 115 12.00 3.44 -16.75
C VAL A 115 10.97 3.09 -17.80
N ARG A 116 11.13 1.92 -18.44
CA ARG A 116 10.17 1.38 -19.40
C ARG A 116 9.89 -0.08 -19.13
N ALA A 117 8.63 -0.49 -19.31
CA ALA A 117 8.28 -1.90 -19.31
C ALA A 117 9.05 -2.65 -20.41
N ARG A 118 9.68 -3.78 -20.05
CA ARG A 118 10.28 -4.70 -21.03
C ARG A 118 9.17 -5.43 -21.79
N GLU A 119 9.41 -5.72 -23.06
CA GLU A 119 8.43 -6.42 -23.90
C GLU A 119 7.96 -7.74 -23.25
N GLY A 120 6.64 -7.89 -23.11
CA GLY A 120 6.02 -9.11 -22.57
C GLY A 120 5.93 -9.19 -21.04
N THR A 121 6.50 -8.24 -20.29
CA THR A 121 6.44 -8.21 -18.82
C THR A 121 5.86 -6.91 -18.29
N ASN A 122 4.94 -7.00 -17.32
CA ASN A 122 4.46 -5.83 -16.60
C ASN A 122 5.53 -5.37 -15.61
N LEU A 123 5.87 -4.08 -15.62
CA LEU A 123 6.93 -3.51 -14.80
C LEU A 123 6.63 -3.63 -13.29
N ARG A 124 5.39 -3.34 -12.88
CA ARG A 124 4.93 -3.31 -11.49
C ARG A 124 5.94 -2.63 -10.56
N TYR A 125 6.11 -1.34 -10.77
CA TYR A 125 7.14 -0.54 -10.16
C TYR A 125 7.04 -0.52 -8.63
N THR A 126 5.82 -0.40 -8.10
CA THR A 126 5.50 -0.32 -6.66
C THR A 126 5.55 -1.65 -5.91
N ASP A 127 5.51 -2.79 -6.62
CA ASP A 127 5.67 -4.14 -6.07
C ASP A 127 7.17 -4.39 -5.79
N THR A 128 7.69 -3.78 -4.73
CA THR A 128 9.13 -3.82 -4.38
C THR A 128 9.55 -5.12 -3.70
N LEU A 129 8.63 -5.82 -3.02
CA LEU A 129 8.96 -7.06 -2.33
C LEU A 129 9.04 -8.21 -3.33
N TYR A 130 10.06 -9.07 -3.21
CA TYR A 130 10.16 -10.26 -4.07
C TYR A 130 8.93 -11.17 -3.98
N THR A 131 8.28 -11.22 -2.81
CA THR A 131 7.04 -11.98 -2.61
C THR A 131 5.86 -11.42 -3.38
N GLU A 132 5.80 -10.11 -3.62
CA GLU A 132 4.75 -9.46 -4.42
C GLU A 132 4.93 -9.80 -5.90
N GLN A 133 6.18 -9.70 -6.38
CA GLN A 133 6.55 -10.02 -7.75
C GLN A 133 6.30 -11.50 -8.09
N GLU A 134 6.74 -12.42 -7.24
CA GLU A 134 6.54 -13.87 -7.44
C GLU A 134 5.05 -14.26 -7.45
N ARG A 135 4.23 -13.59 -6.64
CA ARG A 135 2.81 -13.89 -6.50
C ARG A 135 1.93 -13.14 -7.49
N GLY A 136 2.44 -12.06 -8.08
CA GLY A 136 1.66 -11.15 -8.89
C GLY A 136 0.52 -10.47 -8.12
N VAL A 137 0.64 -10.30 -6.81
CA VAL A 137 -0.35 -9.61 -5.96
C VAL A 137 0.37 -8.67 -5.00
N SER A 138 0.01 -7.39 -5.03
CA SER A 138 0.49 -6.38 -4.09
C SER A 138 0.01 -6.70 -2.67
N ILE A 139 0.92 -6.66 -1.72
CA ILE A 139 0.72 -7.03 -0.32
C ILE A 139 0.78 -5.77 0.56
N LYS A 140 1.75 -4.89 0.32
CA LYS A 140 1.95 -3.64 1.07
C LYS A 140 1.46 -2.46 0.25
N ALA A 141 0.80 -1.51 0.91
CA ALA A 141 0.56 -0.21 0.32
C ALA A 141 1.89 0.54 0.15
N THR A 142 2.24 1.00 -1.05
CA THR A 142 3.52 1.67 -1.32
C THR A 142 3.28 3.13 -1.72
N PRO A 143 3.88 4.11 -1.01
CA PRO A 143 3.75 5.52 -1.33
C PRO A 143 4.77 5.92 -2.40
N VAL A 144 4.33 6.80 -3.30
CA VAL A 144 5.12 7.40 -4.38
C VAL A 144 4.74 8.87 -4.51
N THR A 145 5.71 9.76 -4.71
CA THR A 145 5.49 11.22 -4.79
C THR A 145 5.88 11.73 -6.16
N PHE A 146 4.90 12.10 -6.98
CA PHE A 146 5.18 12.61 -8.32
C PHE A 146 4.93 14.11 -8.41
N VAL A 147 5.75 14.81 -9.20
CA VAL A 147 5.41 16.13 -9.71
C VAL A 147 4.71 15.94 -11.07
N LEU A 148 3.41 16.23 -11.12
CA LEU A 148 2.59 16.04 -12.32
C LEU A 148 1.91 17.34 -12.76
N PRO A 149 1.94 17.67 -14.07
CA PRO A 149 1.24 18.84 -14.60
C PRO A 149 -0.27 18.58 -14.75
N ASP A 150 -1.04 19.62 -14.48
CA ASP A 150 -2.46 19.71 -14.81
C ASP A 150 -2.66 20.07 -16.30
N LEU A 151 -3.91 20.06 -16.80
CA LEU A 151 -4.28 20.46 -18.17
C LEU A 151 -3.82 21.87 -18.56
N LYS A 152 -3.67 22.77 -17.57
CA LYS A 152 -3.16 24.13 -17.77
C LYS A 152 -1.64 24.24 -17.74
N GLY A 153 -0.93 23.12 -17.51
CA GLY A 153 0.53 23.07 -17.38
C GLY A 153 1.08 23.44 -16.00
N LYS A 154 0.22 23.68 -15.00
CA LYS A 154 0.66 23.91 -13.61
C LYS A 154 0.99 22.58 -12.96
N SER A 155 2.20 22.44 -12.41
CA SER A 155 2.62 21.24 -11.71
C SER A 155 2.12 21.19 -10.27
N PHE A 156 1.71 20.01 -9.84
CA PHE A 156 1.26 19.70 -8.49
C PHE A 156 2.07 18.53 -7.93
N LEU A 157 2.28 18.53 -6.62
CA LEU A 157 2.90 17.43 -5.90
C LEU A 157 1.82 16.42 -5.52
N MET A 158 1.89 15.24 -6.15
CA MET A 158 0.91 14.18 -6.04
C MET A 158 1.50 13.05 -5.20
N ASN A 159 1.14 13.04 -3.91
CA ASN A 159 1.44 11.95 -2.98
C ASN A 159 0.44 10.83 -3.22
N ILE A 160 0.87 9.72 -3.82
CA ILE A 160 0.00 8.61 -4.23
C ILE A 160 0.34 7.35 -3.44
N PHE A 161 -0.67 6.76 -2.82
CA PHE A 161 -0.59 5.39 -2.31
C PHE A 161 -1.11 4.39 -3.33
N ASP A 162 -0.25 3.47 -3.78
CA ASP A 162 -0.71 2.25 -4.43
C ASP A 162 -1.12 1.24 -3.35
N THR A 163 -2.42 0.97 -3.21
CA THR A 163 -2.92 0.09 -2.15
C THR A 163 -3.23 -1.32 -2.69
N PRO A 164 -3.09 -2.37 -1.87
CA PRO A 164 -3.34 -3.74 -2.31
C PRO A 164 -4.84 -3.96 -2.61
N GLY A 165 -5.15 -4.65 -3.71
CA GLY A 165 -6.55 -4.88 -4.12
C GLY A 165 -7.24 -6.08 -3.46
N HIS A 166 -6.47 -6.96 -2.82
CA HIS A 166 -6.98 -8.18 -2.22
C HIS A 166 -7.66 -7.88 -0.88
N VAL A 167 -8.86 -8.44 -0.65
CA VAL A 167 -9.70 -8.18 0.55
C VAL A 167 -8.93 -8.39 1.86
N ASN A 168 -8.07 -9.41 1.93
CA ASN A 168 -7.27 -9.70 3.12
C ASN A 168 -6.29 -8.58 3.51
N PHE A 169 -5.91 -7.68 2.60
CA PHE A 169 -5.01 -6.56 2.89
C PHE A 169 -5.77 -5.24 3.06
N SER A 170 -7.07 -5.27 3.39
CA SER A 170 -7.85 -4.06 3.67
C SER A 170 -7.32 -3.20 4.84
N ASP A 171 -6.47 -3.77 5.68
CA ASP A 171 -5.80 -3.09 6.79
C ASP A 171 -4.70 -2.15 6.31
N GLU A 172 -3.98 -2.56 5.27
CA GLU A 172 -3.03 -1.70 4.55
C GLU A 172 -3.75 -0.52 3.88
N ILE A 173 -4.96 -0.76 3.38
CA ILE A 173 -5.79 0.28 2.76
C ILE A 173 -6.28 1.27 3.83
N THR A 174 -6.73 0.79 5.01
CA THR A 174 -7.12 1.66 6.12
C THR A 174 -5.96 2.55 6.59
N ALA A 175 -4.75 1.98 6.73
CA ALA A 175 -3.57 2.74 7.14
C ALA A 175 -3.19 3.85 6.12
N ALA A 176 -3.33 3.56 4.82
CA ALA A 176 -3.06 4.53 3.74
C ALA A 176 -4.13 5.63 3.68
N ILE A 177 -5.41 5.24 3.70
CA ILE A 177 -6.56 6.16 3.68
C ILE A 177 -6.45 7.20 4.80
N ARG A 178 -6.06 6.78 6.01
CA ARG A 178 -5.93 7.68 7.17
C ARG A 178 -4.96 8.86 6.91
N LEU A 179 -3.92 8.67 6.09
CA LEU A 179 -2.95 9.72 5.75
C LEU A 179 -3.36 10.56 4.53
N CYS A 180 -4.35 10.11 3.74
CA CYS A 180 -4.83 10.76 2.52
C CYS A 180 -5.96 11.77 2.76
N ASP A 181 -6.13 12.71 1.83
CA ASP A 181 -7.24 13.68 1.83
C ASP A 181 -8.36 13.27 0.87
N GLY A 182 -8.05 12.41 -0.10
CA GLY A 182 -9.03 11.81 -0.99
C GLY A 182 -8.62 10.43 -1.49
N VAL A 183 -9.57 9.76 -2.12
CA VAL A 183 -9.39 8.43 -2.70
C VAL A 183 -9.81 8.41 -4.16
N VAL A 184 -9.09 7.63 -4.96
CA VAL A 184 -9.48 7.30 -6.33
C VAL A 184 -9.85 5.82 -6.39
N LEU A 185 -11.12 5.54 -6.64
CA LEU A 185 -11.65 4.18 -6.75
C LEU A 185 -11.49 3.64 -8.17
N PHE A 186 -10.69 2.59 -8.31
CA PHE A 186 -10.49 1.87 -9.56
C PHE A 186 -11.54 0.79 -9.75
N VAL A 187 -12.27 0.89 -10.86
CA VAL A 187 -13.29 -0.08 -11.27
C VAL A 187 -12.96 -0.59 -12.66
N ASP A 188 -12.89 -1.90 -12.84
CA ASP A 188 -12.67 -2.50 -14.15
C ASP A 188 -13.95 -2.40 -14.99
N ALA A 189 -13.85 -1.85 -16.19
CA ALA A 189 -14.98 -1.59 -17.08
C ALA A 189 -15.72 -2.86 -17.50
N ALA A 190 -15.02 -3.99 -17.64
CA ALA A 190 -15.62 -5.27 -18.01
C ALA A 190 -16.34 -5.93 -16.81
N GLU A 191 -15.67 -5.95 -15.66
CA GLU A 191 -16.15 -6.58 -14.42
C GLU A 191 -17.25 -5.77 -13.73
N GLY A 192 -17.09 -4.45 -13.64
CA GLY A 192 -18.00 -3.56 -12.91
C GLY A 192 -17.72 -3.49 -11.41
N VAL A 193 -18.75 -3.14 -10.63
CA VAL A 193 -18.63 -3.03 -9.17
C VAL A 193 -18.56 -4.43 -8.54
N MET A 194 -17.58 -4.63 -7.67
CA MET A 194 -17.27 -5.90 -7.01
C MET A 194 -17.36 -5.77 -5.49
N LEU A 195 -17.35 -6.89 -4.76
CA LEU A 195 -17.46 -6.91 -3.30
C LEU A 195 -16.46 -5.99 -2.59
N ASN A 196 -15.19 -5.99 -2.99
CA ASN A 196 -14.20 -5.11 -2.35
C ASN A 196 -14.43 -3.63 -2.71
N THR A 197 -14.94 -3.34 -3.91
CA THR A 197 -15.29 -1.98 -4.35
C THR A 197 -16.34 -1.38 -3.41
N GLU A 198 -17.42 -2.13 -3.12
CA GLU A 198 -18.47 -1.74 -2.18
C GLU A 198 -17.92 -1.49 -0.77
N ARG A 199 -17.12 -2.43 -0.24
CA ARG A 199 -16.53 -2.33 1.10
C ARG A 199 -15.60 -1.13 1.25
N LEU A 200 -14.82 -0.85 0.21
CA LEU A 200 -13.88 0.26 0.16
C LEU A 200 -14.60 1.61 0.05
N LEU A 201 -15.66 1.66 -0.76
CA LEU A 201 -16.50 2.85 -0.88
C LEU A 201 -17.14 3.20 0.47
N LYS A 202 -17.72 2.20 1.16
CA LYS A 202 -18.25 2.36 2.52
C LYS A 202 -17.20 2.90 3.49
N HIS A 203 -15.98 2.36 3.43
CA HIS A 203 -14.89 2.78 4.33
C HIS A 203 -14.42 4.21 4.03
N ALA A 204 -14.33 4.60 2.76
CA ALA A 204 -13.96 5.96 2.36
C ALA A 204 -14.99 7.02 2.82
N VAL A 205 -16.29 6.70 2.71
CA VAL A 205 -17.37 7.56 3.22
C VAL A 205 -17.29 7.68 4.75
N GLN A 206 -17.03 6.58 5.46
CA GLN A 206 -16.91 6.58 6.94
C GLN A 206 -15.73 7.43 7.45
N GLU A 207 -14.63 7.48 6.72
CA GLU A 207 -13.45 8.31 7.03
C GLU A 207 -13.57 9.75 6.45
N LYS A 208 -14.75 10.13 5.93
CA LYS A 208 -15.06 11.49 5.40
C LYS A 208 -14.10 11.99 4.31
N LEU A 209 -13.72 11.13 3.37
CA LEU A 209 -12.79 11.49 2.30
C LEU A 209 -13.51 11.96 1.04
N ALA A 210 -12.83 12.79 0.25
CA ALA A 210 -13.25 13.06 -1.11
C ALA A 210 -13.10 11.80 -1.99
N ILE A 211 -14.09 11.52 -2.84
CA ILE A 211 -14.15 10.29 -3.65
C ILE A 211 -14.15 10.65 -5.13
N CYS A 212 -13.16 10.16 -5.86
CA CYS A 212 -13.07 10.19 -7.32
C CYS A 212 -13.10 8.77 -7.88
N ILE A 213 -13.57 8.59 -9.12
CA ILE A 213 -13.69 7.27 -9.75
C ILE A 213 -12.80 7.20 -10.99
N CYS A 214 -12.03 6.12 -11.10
CA CYS A 214 -11.30 5.77 -12.31
C CYS A 214 -11.87 4.47 -12.88
N ILE A 215 -12.61 4.56 -13.99
CA ILE A 215 -13.07 3.37 -14.72
C ILE A 215 -11.92 2.91 -15.62
N ASN A 216 -11.20 1.90 -15.16
CA ASN A 216 -10.02 1.37 -15.83
C ASN A 216 -10.38 0.18 -16.74
N LYS A 217 -9.43 -0.19 -17.59
CA LYS A 217 -9.53 -1.29 -18.55
C LYS A 217 -10.68 -1.15 -19.56
N ILE A 218 -10.95 0.08 -20.00
CA ILE A 218 -11.95 0.31 -21.05
C ILE A 218 -11.62 -0.40 -22.37
N ASP A 219 -10.35 -0.73 -22.59
CA ASP A 219 -9.87 -1.56 -23.70
C ASP A 219 -10.46 -2.96 -23.71
N ARG A 220 -10.83 -3.54 -22.57
CA ARG A 220 -11.48 -4.85 -22.52
C ARG A 220 -12.88 -4.81 -23.14
N LEU A 221 -13.58 -3.68 -23.06
CA LEU A 221 -14.87 -3.50 -23.74
C LEU A 221 -14.71 -3.58 -25.27
N MET A 222 -13.59 -3.06 -25.78
CA MET A 222 -13.25 -2.99 -27.20
C MET A 222 -12.66 -4.30 -27.74
N LEU A 223 -11.64 -4.83 -27.06
CA LEU A 223 -10.80 -5.93 -27.56
C LEU A 223 -11.28 -7.31 -27.11
N GLU A 224 -11.73 -7.45 -25.87
CA GLU A 224 -12.15 -8.73 -25.30
C GLU A 224 -13.64 -8.98 -25.53
N LEU A 225 -14.50 -8.08 -25.03
CA LEU A 225 -15.95 -8.23 -25.12
C LEU A 225 -16.50 -7.83 -26.50
N LYS A 226 -15.74 -7.01 -27.26
CA LYS A 226 -16.10 -6.52 -28.60
C LYS A 226 -17.52 -5.92 -28.65
N LEU A 227 -17.89 -5.19 -27.60
CA LEU A 227 -19.20 -4.56 -27.51
C LEU A 227 -19.29 -3.41 -28.51
N PRO A 228 -20.43 -3.22 -29.19
CA PRO A 228 -20.68 -2.00 -29.95
C PRO A 228 -20.47 -0.74 -29.08
N PRO A 229 -20.01 0.40 -29.64
CA PRO A 229 -19.74 1.62 -28.88
C PRO A 229 -20.93 2.09 -28.02
N GLN A 230 -22.15 1.90 -28.52
CA GLN A 230 -23.37 2.25 -27.81
C GLN A 230 -23.61 1.38 -26.56
N ASP A 231 -23.36 0.08 -26.65
CA ASP A 231 -23.52 -0.86 -25.53
C ASP A 231 -22.41 -0.69 -24.49
N ALA A 232 -21.19 -0.38 -24.95
CA ALA A 232 -20.09 -0.01 -24.06
C ALA A 232 -20.41 1.26 -23.26
N TYR A 233 -21.02 2.28 -23.88
CA TYR A 233 -21.50 3.46 -23.16
C TYR A 233 -22.54 3.10 -22.09
N TYR A 234 -23.53 2.24 -22.39
CA TYR A 234 -24.50 1.81 -21.39
C TYR A 234 -23.85 1.04 -20.24
N LYS A 235 -22.84 0.20 -20.51
CA LYS A 235 -22.07 -0.49 -19.47
C LYS A 235 -21.33 0.50 -18.57
N LEU A 236 -20.65 1.49 -19.15
CA LEU A 236 -19.96 2.55 -18.39
C LEU A 236 -20.95 3.37 -17.54
N ARG A 237 -22.10 3.75 -18.12
CA ARG A 237 -23.15 4.48 -17.41
C ARG A 237 -23.70 3.66 -16.24
N HIS A 238 -23.96 2.37 -16.45
CA HIS A 238 -24.46 1.48 -15.42
C HIS A 238 -23.51 1.36 -14.22
N ILE A 239 -22.19 1.28 -14.46
CA ILE A 239 -21.19 1.27 -13.38
C ILE A 239 -21.30 2.54 -12.52
N ILE A 240 -21.47 3.70 -13.15
CA ILE A 240 -21.57 4.99 -12.45
C ILE A 240 -22.88 5.09 -11.66
N GLU A 241 -23.98 4.63 -12.24
CA GLU A 241 -25.29 4.55 -11.56
C GLU A 241 -25.23 3.64 -10.32
N GLU A 242 -24.59 2.48 -10.43
CA GLU A 242 -24.41 1.52 -9.34
C GLU A 242 -23.58 2.12 -8.19
N ILE A 243 -22.46 2.79 -8.51
CA ILE A 243 -21.63 3.48 -7.50
C ILE A 243 -22.43 4.59 -6.79
N ASN A 244 -23.20 5.40 -7.53
CA ASN A 244 -24.07 6.41 -6.94
C ASN A 244 -25.14 5.80 -6.03
N GLY A 245 -25.72 4.66 -6.41
CA GLY A 245 -26.64 3.91 -5.56
C GLY A 245 -25.99 3.51 -4.23
N LEU A 246 -24.74 3.03 -4.26
CA LEU A 246 -23.99 2.68 -3.05
C LEU A 246 -23.63 3.92 -2.21
N LEU A 247 -23.20 5.02 -2.83
CA LEU A 247 -22.91 6.29 -2.14
C LEU A 247 -24.14 6.82 -1.41
N SER A 248 -25.31 6.80 -2.07
CA SER A 248 -26.58 7.20 -1.44
C SER A 248 -27.01 6.29 -0.28
N THR A 249 -26.54 5.04 -0.26
CA THR A 249 -26.84 4.07 0.79
C THR A 249 -25.95 4.24 2.02
N TYR A 250 -24.70 4.67 1.83
CA TYR A 250 -23.71 4.79 2.91
C TYR A 250 -23.52 6.20 3.45
N SER A 251 -23.98 7.21 2.72
CA SER A 251 -23.94 8.59 3.17
C SER A 251 -25.13 8.87 4.07
N ASP A 252 -24.87 9.25 5.32
CA ASP A 252 -25.90 9.73 6.25
C ASP A 252 -26.23 11.24 6.03
N GLU A 253 -25.52 11.91 5.12
CA GLU A 253 -25.68 13.33 4.82
C GLU A 253 -26.88 13.61 3.92
N LYS A 254 -27.51 14.80 4.11
CA LYS A 254 -28.69 15.25 3.34
C LYS A 254 -28.42 15.36 1.84
N ASP A 255 -27.18 15.70 1.47
CA ASP A 255 -26.72 15.79 0.09
C ASP A 255 -25.56 14.80 -0.12
N PRO A 256 -25.84 13.56 -0.53
CA PRO A 256 -24.80 12.55 -0.69
C PRO A 256 -23.83 12.94 -1.81
N ILE A 257 -22.55 12.62 -1.62
CA ILE A 257 -21.52 12.76 -2.65
C ILE A 257 -21.99 12.02 -3.90
N SER A 258 -22.12 12.74 -5.02
CA SER A 258 -22.51 12.17 -6.31
C SER A 258 -21.33 12.17 -7.27
N VAL A 259 -21.18 11.07 -8.00
CA VAL A 259 -20.13 10.88 -9.00
C VAL A 259 -20.73 10.94 -10.40
N SER A 260 -20.14 11.77 -11.25
CA SER A 260 -20.55 11.94 -12.64
C SER A 260 -19.39 12.47 -13.49
N PRO A 261 -19.18 11.93 -14.70
CA PRO A 261 -18.17 12.44 -15.62
C PRO A 261 -18.37 13.92 -15.97
N LEU A 262 -19.61 14.42 -15.89
CA LEU A 262 -19.95 15.83 -16.11
C LEU A 262 -19.43 16.76 -15.01
N LEU A 263 -19.31 16.25 -13.78
CA LEU A 263 -18.75 17.01 -12.66
C LEU A 263 -17.22 17.05 -12.72
N GLY A 264 -16.61 16.10 -13.43
CA GLY A 264 -15.15 15.96 -13.53
C GLY A 264 -14.55 14.93 -12.56
N ASN A 265 -15.35 14.32 -11.69
CA ASN A 265 -14.88 13.36 -10.67
C ASN A 265 -14.82 11.90 -11.14
N VAL A 266 -15.06 11.67 -12.44
CA VAL A 266 -14.90 10.34 -13.07
C VAL A 266 -13.94 10.47 -14.24
N CYS A 267 -12.89 9.65 -14.23
CA CYS A 267 -12.00 9.47 -15.37
C CYS A 267 -12.12 8.06 -15.97
N PHE A 268 -11.81 7.95 -17.26
CA PHE A 268 -11.77 6.71 -18.00
C PHE A 268 -10.33 6.39 -18.36
N ALA A 269 -9.90 5.16 -18.12
CA ALA A 269 -8.51 4.77 -18.32
C ALA A 269 -8.36 3.36 -18.91
N SER A 270 -7.22 3.15 -19.53
CA SER A 270 -6.63 1.85 -19.80
C SER A 270 -5.15 1.92 -19.47
N SER A 271 -4.80 1.49 -18.26
CA SER A 271 -3.40 1.49 -17.79
C SER A 271 -2.47 0.63 -18.65
N GLN A 272 -3.01 -0.42 -19.30
CA GLN A 272 -2.21 -1.30 -20.16
C GLN A 272 -1.74 -0.59 -21.44
N TYR A 273 -2.52 0.37 -21.94
CA TYR A 273 -2.22 1.11 -23.16
C TYR A 273 -1.93 2.59 -22.91
N SER A 274 -1.63 2.96 -21.67
CA SER A 274 -1.32 4.35 -21.27
C SER A 274 -2.38 5.37 -21.71
N LEU A 275 -3.65 4.99 -21.59
CA LEU A 275 -4.78 5.85 -21.95
C LEU A 275 -5.43 6.35 -20.65
N CYS A 276 -5.58 7.66 -20.47
CA CYS A 276 -6.34 8.22 -19.36
C CYS A 276 -6.95 9.55 -19.75
N PHE A 277 -8.28 9.69 -19.64
CA PHE A 277 -8.96 10.93 -19.97
C PHE A 277 -10.20 11.17 -19.08
N THR A 278 -10.45 12.44 -18.79
CA THR A 278 -11.75 13.00 -18.39
C THR A 278 -12.42 13.65 -19.60
N LEU A 279 -13.71 13.99 -19.48
CA LEU A 279 -14.41 14.73 -20.54
C LEU A 279 -13.70 16.06 -20.88
N ARG A 280 -13.16 16.73 -19.85
CA ARG A 280 -12.41 17.98 -20.01
C ARG A 280 -11.10 17.79 -20.76
N SER A 281 -10.33 16.76 -20.41
CA SER A 281 -9.06 16.47 -21.10
C SER A 281 -9.26 16.10 -22.57
N PHE A 282 -10.30 15.32 -22.88
CA PHE A 282 -10.63 14.95 -24.26
C PHE A 282 -11.17 16.15 -25.06
N ALA A 283 -11.97 17.00 -24.41
CA ALA A 283 -12.39 18.28 -24.97
C ALA A 283 -11.19 19.21 -25.25
N ASN A 284 -10.19 19.24 -24.38
CA ASN A 284 -8.98 20.04 -24.56
C ASN A 284 -8.17 19.55 -25.77
N MET A 285 -8.09 18.24 -25.98
CA MET A 285 -7.47 17.67 -27.19
C MET A 285 -8.18 18.15 -28.46
N TYR A 286 -9.51 18.12 -28.50
CA TYR A 286 -10.27 18.66 -29.63
C TYR A 286 -10.03 20.17 -29.83
N ALA A 287 -9.92 20.93 -28.74
CA ALA A 287 -9.64 22.36 -28.81
C ALA A 287 -8.23 22.66 -29.34
N GLN A 288 -7.23 21.84 -29.00
CA GLN A 288 -5.88 21.94 -29.55
C GLN A 288 -5.82 21.57 -31.04
N ALA A 289 -6.58 20.56 -31.46
CA ALA A 289 -6.58 20.10 -32.85
C ALA A 289 -7.37 21.01 -33.81
N TYR A 290 -8.55 21.49 -33.41
CA TYR A 290 -9.47 22.20 -34.29
C TYR A 290 -9.68 23.69 -33.94
N GLY A 291 -9.33 24.11 -32.72
CA GLY A 291 -9.48 25.49 -32.25
C GLY A 291 -10.94 25.99 -32.15
N GLY A 292 -11.14 27.14 -31.49
CA GLY A 292 -12.35 27.95 -31.67
C GLY A 292 -13.58 27.62 -30.81
N PHE A 293 -13.45 26.88 -29.70
CA PHE A 293 -14.57 26.68 -28.75
C PHE A 293 -14.10 26.57 -27.28
N ASN A 294 -15.03 26.78 -26.34
CA ASN A 294 -14.77 26.66 -24.90
C ASN A 294 -14.78 25.18 -24.47
N VAL A 295 -13.66 24.74 -23.88
CA VAL A 295 -13.43 23.36 -23.41
C VAL A 295 -14.47 22.94 -22.36
N ASP A 296 -14.78 23.81 -21.40
CA ASP A 296 -15.65 23.47 -20.28
C ASP A 296 -17.11 23.33 -20.72
N ASP A 297 -17.57 24.17 -21.66
CA ASP A 297 -18.92 24.09 -22.22
C ASP A 297 -19.11 22.87 -23.12
N PHE A 298 -18.06 22.48 -23.84
CA PHE A 298 -18.06 21.26 -24.64
C PHE A 298 -18.06 20.03 -23.74
N ALA A 299 -17.21 19.97 -22.71
CA ALA A 299 -17.13 18.86 -21.76
C ALA A 299 -18.48 18.58 -21.07
N LYS A 300 -19.21 19.63 -20.67
CA LYS A 300 -20.56 19.51 -20.08
C LYS A 300 -21.62 18.88 -21.00
N ARG A 301 -21.34 18.76 -22.30
CA ARG A 301 -22.26 18.21 -23.32
C ARG A 301 -21.81 16.85 -23.86
N LEU A 302 -20.65 16.36 -23.44
CA LEU A 302 -20.08 15.10 -23.91
C LEU A 302 -20.64 13.87 -23.21
N TRP A 303 -21.46 14.00 -22.16
CA TRP A 303 -22.00 12.86 -21.42
C TRP A 303 -23.51 12.98 -21.17
N GLY A 304 -24.18 11.83 -21.07
CA GLY A 304 -25.62 11.73 -20.87
C GLY A 304 -26.38 11.55 -22.18
N ASP A 305 -27.71 11.69 -22.12
CA ASP A 305 -28.60 11.61 -23.29
C ASP A 305 -28.59 12.95 -24.06
N ILE A 306 -27.40 13.30 -24.54
CA ILE A 306 -27.15 14.46 -25.40
C ILE A 306 -26.70 13.94 -26.76
N TYR A 307 -27.22 14.55 -27.82
CA TYR A 307 -26.99 14.17 -29.20
C TYR A 307 -26.44 15.38 -29.96
N PHE A 308 -25.54 15.15 -30.92
CA PHE A 308 -25.06 16.19 -31.80
C PHE A 308 -25.84 16.18 -33.11
N ASN A 309 -26.29 17.36 -33.55
CA ASN A 309 -26.94 17.50 -34.84
C ASN A 309 -25.96 18.10 -35.84
N SER A 310 -25.49 17.28 -36.78
CA SER A 310 -24.51 17.67 -37.81
C SER A 310 -25.00 18.81 -38.72
N LYS A 311 -26.32 18.95 -38.92
CA LYS A 311 -26.90 20.01 -39.76
C LYS A 311 -26.93 21.36 -39.05
N THR A 312 -27.35 21.38 -37.78
CA THR A 312 -27.48 22.63 -37.01
C THR A 312 -26.23 22.97 -36.21
N ARG A 313 -25.25 22.05 -36.13
CA ARG A 313 -24.03 22.13 -35.31
C ARG A 313 -24.32 22.45 -33.83
N LYS A 314 -25.45 21.94 -33.33
CA LYS A 314 -25.91 22.16 -31.95
C LYS A 314 -26.16 20.83 -31.26
N PHE A 315 -25.99 20.85 -29.94
CA PHE A 315 -26.32 19.73 -29.06
C PHE A 315 -27.81 19.78 -28.69
N THR A 316 -28.49 18.65 -28.79
CA THR A 316 -29.92 18.49 -28.45
C THR A 316 -30.11 17.33 -27.48
N LYS A 317 -31.04 17.47 -26.53
CA LYS A 317 -31.41 16.38 -25.60
C LYS A 317 -32.31 15.32 -26.24
N LYS A 318 -33.03 15.70 -27.29
CA LYS A 318 -33.83 14.77 -28.10
C LYS A 318 -32.97 14.29 -29.27
N ALA A 319 -33.03 12.99 -29.55
CA ALA A 319 -32.39 12.41 -30.71
C ALA A 319 -33.00 13.05 -31.98
N PRO A 320 -32.20 13.69 -32.85
CA PRO A 320 -32.72 14.34 -34.05
C PRO A 320 -33.21 13.34 -35.10
N HIS A 321 -32.61 12.14 -35.15
CA HIS A 321 -33.07 10.98 -35.92
C HIS A 321 -32.81 9.69 -35.11
N SER A 322 -33.51 8.59 -35.41
CA SER A 322 -33.41 7.33 -34.66
C SER A 322 -32.02 6.68 -34.70
N SER A 323 -31.20 6.99 -35.71
CA SER A 323 -29.85 6.45 -35.89
C SER A 323 -28.74 7.29 -35.27
N VAL A 324 -29.04 8.48 -34.74
CA VAL A 324 -28.01 9.39 -34.21
C VAL A 324 -27.56 8.91 -32.84
N GLN A 325 -26.26 8.76 -32.69
CA GLN A 325 -25.63 8.29 -31.47
C GLN A 325 -25.50 9.43 -30.44
N ARG A 326 -25.22 9.06 -29.19
CA ARG A 326 -24.97 10.06 -28.13
C ARG A 326 -23.63 10.75 -28.40
N SER A 327 -23.48 11.97 -27.89
CA SER A 327 -22.25 12.75 -27.98
C SER A 327 -21.04 12.00 -27.45
N PHE A 328 -21.15 11.30 -26.32
CA PHE A 328 -20.05 10.48 -25.80
C PHE A 328 -19.61 9.39 -26.79
N VAL A 329 -20.58 8.76 -27.45
CA VAL A 329 -20.31 7.67 -28.36
C VAL A 329 -19.67 8.21 -29.64
N GLU A 330 -20.25 9.25 -30.23
CA GLU A 330 -19.79 9.86 -31.49
C GLU A 330 -18.41 10.53 -31.35
N PHE A 331 -18.16 11.28 -30.27
CA PHE A 331 -16.94 12.08 -30.10
C PHE A 331 -15.84 11.38 -29.28
N ILE A 332 -16.14 10.33 -28.52
CA ILE A 332 -15.12 9.68 -27.67
C ILE A 332 -14.97 8.21 -28.02
N LEU A 333 -16.05 7.42 -27.91
CA LEU A 333 -15.93 5.97 -28.12
C LEU A 333 -15.66 5.62 -29.59
N GLU A 334 -16.37 6.20 -30.56
CA GLU A 334 -16.14 5.86 -31.97
C GLU A 334 -14.70 6.14 -32.44
N PRO A 335 -14.08 7.31 -32.16
CA PRO A 335 -12.67 7.55 -32.46
C PRO A 335 -11.74 6.54 -31.79
N LEU A 336 -11.97 6.22 -30.51
CA LEU A 336 -11.17 5.22 -29.80
C LEU A 336 -11.34 3.83 -30.42
N TYR A 337 -12.56 3.39 -30.70
CA TYR A 337 -12.82 2.11 -31.35
C TYR A 337 -12.17 2.01 -32.73
N LYS A 338 -12.22 3.08 -33.53
CA LYS A 338 -11.52 3.15 -34.82
C LYS A 338 -10.01 3.01 -34.63
N LEU A 339 -9.42 3.72 -33.68
CA LEU A 339 -7.99 3.64 -33.36
C LEU A 339 -7.58 2.20 -32.99
N PHE A 340 -8.31 1.57 -32.06
CA PHE A 340 -8.02 0.21 -31.62
C PHE A 340 -8.22 -0.82 -32.76
N ALA A 341 -9.28 -0.67 -33.56
CA ALA A 341 -9.54 -1.57 -34.69
C ALA A 341 -8.47 -1.48 -35.77
N GLN A 342 -8.01 -0.27 -36.10
CA GLN A 342 -6.97 -0.04 -37.11
C GLN A 342 -5.61 -0.59 -36.69
N VAL A 343 -5.24 -0.45 -35.41
CA VAL A 343 -3.98 -0.99 -34.88
C VAL A 343 -4.01 -2.52 -34.76
N VAL A 344 -5.17 -3.13 -34.53
CA VAL A 344 -5.28 -4.59 -34.39
C VAL A 344 -5.51 -5.30 -35.73
N GLY A 345 -6.20 -4.66 -36.68
CA GLY A 345 -6.58 -5.23 -37.97
C GLY A 345 -5.64 -4.89 -39.13
N ASP A 346 -5.40 -3.59 -39.38
CA ASP A 346 -4.87 -3.07 -40.65
C ASP A 346 -3.63 -2.18 -40.46
N VAL A 347 -2.61 -2.69 -39.75
CA VAL A 347 -1.38 -1.95 -39.41
C VAL A 347 -0.62 -1.46 -40.65
N ASP A 348 -0.63 -2.22 -41.74
CA ASP A 348 0.25 -1.96 -42.90
C ASP A 348 -0.38 -1.05 -43.97
N THR A 349 -1.71 -0.94 -44.02
CA THR A 349 -2.42 -0.27 -45.14
C THR A 349 -3.04 1.07 -44.76
N ALA A 350 -3.86 1.11 -43.71
CA ALA A 350 -4.68 2.27 -43.34
C ALA A 350 -4.16 3.02 -42.09
N LEU A 351 -3.31 2.37 -41.28
CA LEU A 351 -2.75 2.99 -40.09
C LEU A 351 -1.92 4.26 -40.39
N PRO A 352 -1.03 4.31 -41.41
CA PRO A 352 -0.24 5.52 -41.67
C PRO A 352 -1.11 6.74 -41.97
N SER A 353 -2.17 6.56 -42.77
CA SER A 353 -3.11 7.66 -43.07
C SER A 353 -3.87 8.13 -41.84
N LEU A 354 -4.28 7.21 -40.95
CA LEU A 354 -4.93 7.60 -39.69
C LEU A 354 -3.96 8.33 -38.76
N LEU A 355 -2.71 7.88 -38.68
CA LEU A 355 -1.68 8.53 -37.87
C LEU A 355 -1.38 9.95 -38.38
N ASP A 356 -1.38 10.14 -39.70
CA ASP A 356 -1.26 11.47 -40.30
C ASP A 356 -2.46 12.37 -39.97
N GLU A 357 -3.70 11.84 -40.01
CA GLU A 357 -4.91 12.58 -39.60
C GLU A 357 -4.89 12.98 -38.12
N LEU A 358 -4.33 12.11 -37.26
CA LEU A 358 -4.19 12.36 -35.82
C LEU A 358 -2.91 13.15 -35.47
N CYS A 359 -2.12 13.54 -36.46
CA CYS A 359 -0.82 14.23 -36.30
C CYS A 359 0.20 13.44 -35.45
N ILE A 360 0.13 12.11 -35.43
CA ILE A 360 1.02 11.22 -34.68
C ILE A 360 2.14 10.72 -35.58
N LYS A 361 3.39 11.09 -35.25
CA LYS A 361 4.57 10.61 -35.98
C LYS A 361 5.21 9.42 -35.27
N LEU A 362 5.35 8.30 -35.99
CA LEU A 362 6.07 7.12 -35.54
C LEU A 362 7.36 6.92 -36.34
N THR A 363 8.39 6.40 -35.69
CA THR A 363 9.62 6.00 -36.38
C THR A 363 9.45 4.64 -37.07
N LYS A 364 10.29 4.34 -38.06
CA LYS A 364 10.26 3.05 -38.78
C LYS A 364 10.50 1.84 -37.86
N SER A 365 11.23 2.01 -36.76
CA SER A 365 11.42 0.97 -35.74
C SER A 365 10.17 0.81 -34.87
N GLU A 366 9.51 1.90 -34.49
CA GLU A 366 8.28 1.88 -33.70
C GLU A 366 7.13 1.19 -34.46
N MET A 367 7.02 1.39 -35.77
CA MET A 367 6.00 0.70 -36.58
C MET A 367 6.18 -0.82 -36.65
N LYS A 368 7.39 -1.33 -36.38
CA LYS A 368 7.67 -2.78 -36.38
C LYS A 368 7.39 -3.45 -35.04
N LEU A 369 6.95 -2.70 -34.04
CA LEU A 369 6.59 -3.24 -32.74
C LEU A 369 5.40 -4.19 -32.85
N ASN A 370 5.31 -5.12 -31.91
CA ASN A 370 4.13 -5.96 -31.76
C ASN A 370 2.87 -5.11 -31.48
N VAL A 371 1.70 -5.63 -31.83
CA VAL A 371 0.40 -4.93 -31.72
C VAL A 371 0.18 -4.29 -30.35
N ARG A 372 0.49 -4.99 -29.25
CA ARG A 372 0.27 -4.47 -27.89
C ARG A 372 1.19 -3.29 -27.53
N PRO A 373 2.53 -3.39 -27.63
CA PRO A 373 3.42 -2.24 -27.47
C PRO A 373 3.12 -1.09 -28.43
N LEU A 374 2.79 -1.39 -29.69
CA LEU A 374 2.44 -0.38 -30.69
C LEU A 374 1.17 0.40 -30.26
N LEU A 375 0.14 -0.30 -29.80
CA LEU A 375 -1.09 0.32 -29.31
C LEU A 375 -0.82 1.20 -28.09
N ARG A 376 -0.02 0.73 -27.13
CA ARG A 376 0.40 1.54 -25.96
C ARG A 376 1.10 2.83 -26.41
N LEU A 377 2.02 2.74 -27.37
CA LEU A 377 2.76 3.89 -27.89
C LEU A 377 1.85 4.89 -28.62
N ILE A 378 0.95 4.41 -29.47
CA ILE A 378 0.01 5.25 -30.22
C ILE A 378 -0.95 5.96 -29.25
N CYS A 379 -1.54 5.23 -28.30
CA CYS A 379 -2.43 5.81 -27.30
C CYS A 379 -1.71 6.84 -26.42
N SER A 380 -0.46 6.56 -26.02
CA SER A 380 0.37 7.51 -25.27
C SER A 380 0.67 8.78 -26.07
N LYS A 381 0.91 8.70 -27.39
CA LYS A 381 1.10 9.89 -28.24
C LYS A 381 -0.23 10.61 -28.55
N PHE A 382 -1.34 9.87 -28.61
CA PHE A 382 -2.67 10.42 -28.93
C PHE A 382 -3.25 11.23 -27.77
N VAL A 383 -3.32 10.63 -26.57
CA VAL A 383 -3.87 11.31 -25.38
C VAL A 383 -2.82 12.15 -24.66
N GLY A 384 -1.55 11.75 -24.76
CA GLY A 384 -0.44 12.41 -24.10
C GLY A 384 -0.31 11.99 -22.63
N ASP A 385 0.11 12.97 -21.83
CA ASP A 385 0.31 12.83 -20.38
C ASP A 385 -1.03 12.67 -19.62
N PHE A 386 -0.97 12.14 -18.41
CA PHE A 386 -2.13 11.82 -17.57
C PHE A 386 -2.76 13.07 -16.91
N ASN A 387 -2.77 14.20 -17.62
CA ASN A 387 -3.21 15.51 -17.13
C ASN A 387 -4.68 15.49 -16.72
N GLY A 388 -5.52 14.68 -17.37
CA GLY A 388 -6.94 14.53 -16.99
C GLY A 388 -7.13 13.91 -15.61
N PHE A 389 -6.23 13.02 -15.19
CA PHE A 389 -6.24 12.46 -13.84
C PHE A 389 -5.82 13.50 -12.79
N VAL A 390 -4.80 14.31 -13.12
CA VAL A 390 -4.33 15.40 -12.26
C VAL A 390 -5.42 16.46 -12.10
N ASP A 391 -6.04 16.91 -13.20
CA ASP A 391 -7.16 17.86 -13.20
C ASP A 391 -8.29 17.39 -12.29
N MET A 392 -8.70 16.12 -12.43
CA MET A 392 -9.72 15.50 -11.57
C MET A 392 -9.33 15.56 -10.09
N CYS A 393 -8.10 15.14 -9.76
CA CYS A 393 -7.64 15.14 -8.37
C CYS A 393 -7.54 16.56 -7.81
N VAL A 394 -7.04 17.53 -8.58
CA VAL A 394 -6.86 18.90 -8.13
C VAL A 394 -8.19 19.58 -7.82
N HIS A 395 -9.23 19.34 -8.63
CA HIS A 395 -10.55 19.96 -8.47
C HIS A 395 -11.44 19.27 -7.42
N HIS A 396 -11.31 17.95 -7.25
CA HIS A 396 -12.21 17.19 -6.37
C HIS A 396 -11.57 16.69 -5.09
N ILE A 397 -10.24 16.53 -5.04
CA ILE A 397 -9.53 16.20 -3.81
C ILE A 397 -9.02 17.52 -3.21
N PRO A 398 -9.43 17.86 -1.98
CA PRO A 398 -8.99 19.09 -1.33
C PRO A 398 -7.48 19.06 -1.05
N ALA A 399 -6.87 20.23 -1.05
CA ALA A 399 -5.50 20.39 -0.57
C ALA A 399 -5.42 20.07 0.93
N PRO A 400 -4.24 19.62 1.42
CA PRO A 400 -3.98 19.44 2.84
C PRO A 400 -4.43 20.60 3.72
N SER A 401 -4.12 21.84 3.32
CA SER A 401 -4.53 23.09 3.98
C SER A 401 -6.04 23.21 4.15
N THR A 402 -6.79 22.94 3.07
CA THR A 402 -8.25 23.06 3.05
C THR A 402 -8.94 21.91 3.81
N ASN A 403 -8.39 20.70 3.72
CA ASN A 403 -8.99 19.50 4.31
C ASN A 403 -8.60 19.27 5.78
N ALA A 404 -7.55 19.94 6.26
CA ALA A 404 -6.98 19.72 7.58
C ALA A 404 -8.05 19.82 8.67
N LYS A 405 -8.91 20.84 8.63
CA LYS A 405 -10.02 21.01 9.59
C LYS A 405 -10.92 19.76 9.70
N LEU A 406 -11.51 19.33 8.59
CA LEU A 406 -12.41 18.16 8.55
C LEU A 406 -11.69 16.89 9.01
N LYS A 407 -10.42 16.77 8.65
CA LYS A 407 -9.60 15.62 9.00
C LYS A 407 -9.30 15.58 10.50
N ILE A 408 -8.81 16.69 11.08
CA ILE A 408 -8.49 16.81 12.50
C ILE A 408 -9.72 16.55 13.36
N GLU A 409 -10.89 17.10 13.01
CA GLU A 409 -12.16 16.80 13.69
C GLU A 409 -12.50 15.30 13.71
N HIS A 410 -12.09 14.56 12.69
CA HIS A 410 -12.34 13.12 12.59
C HIS A 410 -11.29 12.27 13.32
N ILE A 411 -10.00 12.63 13.21
CA ILE A 411 -8.89 11.76 13.63
C ILE A 411 -8.23 12.16 14.95
N TYR A 412 -8.35 13.39 15.42
CA TYR A 412 -7.73 13.83 16.67
C TYR A 412 -8.59 13.45 17.88
N THR A 413 -7.97 13.07 19.01
CA THR A 413 -8.72 12.75 20.24
C THR A 413 -8.94 13.96 21.14
N GLY A 414 -8.10 14.99 21.02
CA GLY A 414 -8.20 16.20 21.82
C GLY A 414 -9.39 17.09 21.46
N PRO A 415 -9.70 18.10 22.29
CA PRO A 415 -10.81 19.02 22.07
C PRO A 415 -10.56 19.89 20.84
N SER A 416 -11.59 20.07 20.00
CA SER A 416 -11.49 20.83 18.73
C SER A 416 -11.14 22.31 18.90
N GLY A 417 -11.38 22.89 20.08
CA GLY A 417 -11.02 24.28 20.41
C GLY A 417 -9.72 24.41 21.20
N SER A 418 -8.84 23.39 21.15
CA SER A 418 -7.47 23.54 21.67
C SER A 418 -6.60 24.29 20.67
N ASP A 419 -5.65 25.08 21.17
CA ASP A 419 -4.69 25.82 20.34
C ASP A 419 -4.00 24.89 19.33
N LEU A 420 -3.62 23.67 19.74
CA LEU A 420 -3.04 22.66 18.84
C LEU A 420 -4.01 22.22 17.72
N ALA A 421 -5.29 22.05 18.03
CA ALA A 421 -6.28 21.63 17.03
C ALA A 421 -6.52 22.74 15.99
N GLU A 422 -6.53 24.01 16.42
CA GLU A 422 -6.67 25.16 15.52
C GLU A 422 -5.44 25.30 14.60
N VAL A 423 -4.23 25.23 15.14
CA VAL A 423 -3.00 25.32 14.32
C VAL A 423 -2.87 24.12 13.38
N MET A 424 -3.23 22.91 13.82
CA MET A 424 -3.30 21.75 12.92
C MET A 424 -4.36 21.89 11.84
N ALA A 425 -5.46 22.61 12.09
CA ALA A 425 -6.51 22.86 11.11
C ALA A 425 -6.09 23.86 10.03
N GLU A 426 -5.13 24.74 10.32
CA GLU A 426 -4.50 25.65 9.35
C GLU A 426 -3.39 24.99 8.53
N CYS A 427 -2.84 23.86 9.03
CA CYS A 427 -1.74 23.12 8.42
C CYS A 427 -0.48 24.00 8.23
N ASP A 428 -0.16 24.80 9.25
CA ASP A 428 0.97 25.74 9.24
C ASP A 428 2.33 25.03 9.40
N PRO A 429 3.27 25.18 8.46
CA PRO A 429 4.63 24.65 8.56
C PRO A 429 5.48 25.24 9.69
N GLU A 430 5.15 26.44 10.19
CA GLU A 430 5.89 27.12 11.27
C GLU A 430 5.25 26.91 12.65
N GLY A 431 4.13 26.17 12.71
CA GLY A 431 3.43 25.81 13.94
C GLY A 431 4.14 24.73 14.77
N PRO A 432 3.55 24.32 15.91
CA PRO A 432 4.08 23.24 16.72
C PRO A 432 4.06 21.92 15.93
N LEU A 433 5.14 21.15 16.05
CA LEU A 433 5.31 19.90 15.32
C LEU A 433 4.29 18.86 15.78
N MET A 434 3.47 18.38 14.84
CA MET A 434 2.54 17.28 15.04
C MET A 434 2.61 16.34 13.84
N VAL A 435 3.00 15.08 14.04
CA VAL A 435 3.07 14.06 12.97
C VAL A 435 2.20 12.87 13.34
N HIS A 436 1.36 12.44 12.41
CA HIS A 436 0.58 11.20 12.55
C HIS A 436 1.26 10.07 11.78
N THR A 437 1.62 9.00 12.48
CA THR A 437 2.22 7.80 11.87
C THR A 437 1.23 6.64 11.86
N THR A 438 1.14 5.94 10.73
CA THR A 438 0.19 4.82 10.57
C THR A 438 0.84 3.51 10.12
N LYS A 439 2.06 3.57 9.58
CA LYS A 439 2.69 2.44 8.93
C LYS A 439 4.19 2.40 9.13
N GLN A 440 4.75 1.19 9.10
CA GLN A 440 6.18 0.95 9.24
C GLN A 440 6.69 0.10 8.08
N TYR A 441 7.73 0.58 7.39
CA TYR A 441 8.37 -0.12 6.27
C TYR A 441 9.69 -0.72 6.73
N SER A 442 9.85 -2.03 6.57
CA SER A 442 11.10 -2.71 6.88
C SER A 442 12.22 -2.26 5.94
N THR A 443 13.44 -2.15 6.46
CA THR A 443 14.65 -1.99 5.65
C THR A 443 14.93 -3.22 4.79
N GLN A 444 15.83 -3.10 3.81
CA GLN A 444 16.21 -4.22 2.92
C GLN A 444 16.74 -5.44 3.71
N ASP A 445 17.38 -5.19 4.85
CA ASP A 445 17.94 -6.21 5.75
C ASP A 445 16.92 -6.71 6.80
N ALA A 446 15.72 -6.09 6.86
CA ALA A 446 14.64 -6.39 7.81
C ALA A 446 15.07 -6.34 9.30
N THR A 447 16.06 -5.52 9.61
CA THR A 447 16.57 -5.31 10.97
C THR A 447 15.79 -4.20 11.68
N THR A 448 15.65 -3.07 11.00
CA THR A 448 14.99 -1.85 11.47
C THR A 448 13.79 -1.50 10.59
N PHE A 449 12.94 -0.60 11.10
CA PHE A 449 11.82 -0.05 10.35
C PHE A 449 11.98 1.45 10.15
N HIS A 450 11.54 1.92 8.99
CA HIS A 450 11.24 3.33 8.78
C HIS A 450 9.78 3.56 9.12
N VAL A 451 9.52 4.56 9.95
CA VAL A 451 8.17 4.94 10.35
C VAL A 451 7.63 5.90 9.32
N PHE A 452 6.45 5.61 8.80
CA PHE A 452 5.79 6.41 7.77
C PHE A 452 4.59 7.15 8.36
N GLY A 453 4.54 8.45 8.08
CA GLY A 453 3.49 9.31 8.56
C GLY A 453 3.31 10.57 7.73
N ARG A 454 2.38 11.40 8.17
CA ARG A 454 2.11 12.73 7.62
C ARG A 454 2.39 13.78 8.68
N VAL A 455 3.10 14.83 8.29
CA VAL A 455 3.26 16.03 9.10
C VAL A 455 1.95 16.81 9.03
N MET A 456 1.28 16.98 10.16
CA MET A 456 -0.02 17.67 10.25
C MET A 456 0.16 19.16 10.51
N SER A 457 1.16 19.52 11.31
CA SER A 457 1.56 20.89 11.66
C SER A 457 3.07 20.92 11.93
N GLY A 458 3.68 22.08 11.73
CA GLY A 458 5.11 22.31 11.91
C GLY A 458 5.96 21.69 10.82
N THR A 459 7.27 21.70 11.05
CA THR A 459 8.28 21.13 10.16
C THR A 459 9.14 20.14 10.91
N LEU A 460 9.23 18.91 10.40
CA LEU A 460 10.08 17.86 10.98
C LEU A 460 11.50 17.99 10.45
N HIS A 461 12.51 18.04 11.32
CA HIS A 461 13.92 18.10 10.93
C HIS A 461 14.67 16.80 11.22
N ALA A 462 15.65 16.48 10.37
CA ALA A 462 16.60 15.40 10.63
C ALA A 462 17.47 15.74 11.86
N ASN A 463 17.80 14.75 12.68
CA ASN A 463 18.53 14.93 13.95
C ASN A 463 17.82 15.77 15.02
N GLN A 464 16.51 16.02 14.89
CA GLN A 464 15.71 16.67 15.93
C GLN A 464 15.28 15.66 17.00
N ASP A 465 15.29 16.07 18.27
CA ASP A 465 14.69 15.29 19.35
C ASP A 465 13.18 15.46 19.34
N VAL A 466 12.45 14.35 19.36
CA VAL A 466 10.99 14.34 19.30
C VAL A 466 10.41 13.45 20.39
N ARG A 467 9.23 13.79 20.89
CA ARG A 467 8.46 12.94 21.82
C ARG A 467 7.46 12.11 21.03
N ILE A 468 7.49 10.80 21.24
CA ILE A 468 6.63 9.82 20.59
C ILE A 468 5.59 9.37 21.60
N LEU A 469 4.32 9.51 21.24
CA LEU A 469 3.16 9.10 22.00
C LEU A 469 2.57 7.84 21.36
N GLY A 470 2.52 6.74 22.11
CA GLY A 470 1.92 5.48 21.68
C GLY A 470 0.39 5.49 21.74
N GLU A 471 -0.24 4.35 21.45
CA GLU A 471 -1.71 4.22 21.40
C GLU A 471 -2.36 4.21 22.79
N SER A 472 -1.61 3.87 23.84
CA SER A 472 -2.10 3.83 25.22
C SER A 472 -1.85 5.12 25.98
N TYR A 473 -1.14 6.09 25.38
CA TYR A 473 -0.87 7.38 26.00
C TYR A 473 -2.17 8.15 26.28
N THR A 474 -2.23 8.75 27.46
CA THR A 474 -3.27 9.73 27.84
C THR A 474 -2.62 10.89 28.59
N SER A 475 -3.27 12.06 28.68
CA SER A 475 -2.71 13.20 29.43
C SER A 475 -2.50 12.92 30.92
N THR A 476 -3.14 11.87 31.45
CA THR A 476 -2.96 11.39 32.83
C THR A 476 -1.93 10.27 32.98
N ASP A 477 -1.59 9.57 31.89
CA ASP A 477 -0.69 8.42 31.87
C ASP A 477 0.33 8.57 30.74
N GLU A 478 1.51 9.04 31.11
CA GLU A 478 2.62 9.31 30.19
C GLU A 478 3.57 8.11 30.01
N GLU A 479 3.25 6.93 30.58
CA GLU A 479 4.14 5.75 30.48
C GLU A 479 4.40 5.31 29.04
N ASP A 480 3.39 5.47 28.16
CA ASP A 480 3.48 5.18 26.72
C ASP A 480 3.98 6.40 25.92
N SER A 481 4.89 7.18 26.51
CA SER A 481 5.64 8.24 25.84
C SER A 481 7.15 8.00 25.92
N ARG A 482 7.88 8.30 24.83
CA ARG A 482 9.35 8.25 24.82
C ARG A 482 9.94 9.36 23.98
N VAL A 483 11.05 9.95 24.44
CA VAL A 483 11.85 10.87 23.64
C VAL A 483 12.86 10.08 22.82
N MET A 484 12.94 10.38 21.53
CA MET A 484 13.85 9.76 20.58
C MET A 484 14.43 10.83 19.66
N THR A 485 15.66 10.64 19.20
CA THR A 485 16.26 11.49 18.16
C THR A 485 15.90 10.94 16.78
N VAL A 486 15.38 11.80 15.92
CA VAL A 486 15.15 11.49 14.51
C VAL A 486 16.49 11.26 13.83
N GLY A 487 16.64 10.14 13.10
CA GLY A 487 17.81 9.91 12.26
C GLY A 487 17.72 10.73 10.96
N ARG A 488 17.50 10.03 9.84
CA ARG A 488 17.29 10.64 8.53
C ARG A 488 15.80 10.70 8.16
N LEU A 489 15.46 11.66 7.30
CA LEU A 489 14.13 11.85 6.75
C LEU A 489 14.14 11.61 5.25
N TRP A 490 13.24 10.76 4.76
CA TRP A 490 13.19 10.40 3.35
C TRP A 490 11.80 10.60 2.75
N ILE A 491 11.75 11.04 1.49
CA ILE A 491 10.57 10.97 0.63
C ILE A 491 10.62 9.66 -0.15
N SER A 492 9.50 8.94 -0.17
CA SER A 492 9.41 7.58 -0.73
C SER A 492 8.99 7.59 -2.19
N GLU A 493 9.79 6.99 -3.06
CA GLU A 493 9.51 6.80 -4.49
C GLU A 493 9.44 5.31 -4.86
N ALA A 494 8.83 4.50 -3.99
CA ALA A 494 8.81 3.04 -4.03
C ALA A 494 10.20 2.38 -4.07
N ARG A 495 10.87 2.37 -5.23
CA ARG A 495 12.14 1.70 -5.47
C ARG A 495 13.35 2.51 -5.02
N TYR A 496 13.24 3.83 -4.96
CA TYR A 496 14.29 4.69 -4.42
C TYR A 496 13.68 5.63 -3.38
N LYS A 497 14.56 6.36 -2.69
CA LYS A 497 14.18 7.26 -1.61
C LYS A 497 15.02 8.53 -1.72
N ILE A 498 14.39 9.68 -1.58
CA ILE A 498 15.05 10.97 -1.66
C ILE A 498 15.30 11.43 -0.23
N GLU A 499 16.57 11.62 0.13
CA GLU A 499 16.94 12.11 1.45
C GLU A 499 16.73 13.63 1.53
N VAL A 500 16.07 14.08 2.60
CA VAL A 500 15.72 15.48 2.84
C VAL A 500 16.10 15.88 4.27
N ASN A 501 16.47 17.15 4.45
CA ASN A 501 16.84 17.67 5.79
C ASN A 501 15.62 18.05 6.64
N ARG A 502 14.52 18.40 5.98
CA ARG A 502 13.27 18.81 6.62
C ARG A 502 12.06 18.37 5.81
N VAL A 503 10.93 18.18 6.47
CA VAL A 503 9.63 17.93 5.82
C VAL A 503 8.55 18.82 6.46
N PRO A 504 7.95 19.76 5.71
CA PRO A 504 6.91 20.66 6.22
C PRO A 504 5.54 19.98 6.29
N ALA A 505 4.60 20.67 6.95
CA ALA A 505 3.21 20.25 7.09
C ALA A 505 2.55 19.88 5.75
N GLY A 506 1.61 18.94 5.79
CA GLY A 506 0.86 18.44 4.63
C GLY A 506 1.53 17.28 3.88
N ASN A 507 2.84 17.09 4.03
CA ASN A 507 3.63 16.08 3.32
C ASN A 507 3.72 14.75 4.06
N TRP A 508 4.03 13.70 3.30
CA TRP A 508 4.38 12.39 3.83
C TRP A 508 5.88 12.25 4.04
N VAL A 509 6.27 11.48 5.06
CA VAL A 509 7.69 11.31 5.42
C VAL A 509 7.97 9.88 5.90
N LEU A 510 9.12 9.35 5.51
CA LEU A 510 9.77 8.19 6.12
C LEU A 510 10.80 8.68 7.14
N ILE A 511 10.67 8.21 8.38
CA ILE A 511 11.49 8.62 9.51
C ILE A 511 12.32 7.43 9.99
N GLU A 512 13.63 7.60 10.08
CA GLU A 512 14.56 6.61 10.63
C GLU A 512 14.85 6.86 12.12
N GLY A 513 15.14 5.79 12.87
CA GLY A 513 15.65 5.88 14.25
C GLY A 513 14.59 5.89 15.35
N ILE A 514 13.32 6.04 15.00
CA ILE A 514 12.21 6.18 15.96
C ILE A 514 11.29 4.96 16.08
N ASP A 515 11.67 3.83 15.48
CA ASP A 515 10.79 2.67 15.34
C ASP A 515 10.60 1.88 16.64
N GLN A 516 11.54 1.92 17.59
CA GLN A 516 11.50 1.11 18.80
C GLN A 516 10.17 1.21 19.61
N PRO A 517 9.71 2.39 20.04
CA PRO A 517 8.47 2.54 20.82
C PRO A 517 7.20 2.30 20.00
N ILE A 518 7.26 2.42 18.67
CA ILE A 518 6.06 2.41 17.83
C ILE A 518 5.68 0.98 17.48
N VAL A 519 4.48 0.56 17.86
CA VAL A 519 3.94 -0.77 17.50
C VAL A 519 3.07 -0.69 16.24
N LYS A 520 2.10 0.22 16.16
CA LYS A 520 1.19 0.34 15.02
C LYS A 520 1.06 1.78 14.57
N THR A 521 0.30 2.56 15.32
CA THR A 521 0.22 4.01 15.15
C THR A 521 0.92 4.72 16.30
N ALA A 522 1.35 5.95 16.04
CA ALA A 522 1.88 6.84 17.05
C ALA A 522 1.69 8.30 16.61
N THR A 523 1.71 9.18 17.60
CA THR A 523 1.72 10.63 17.41
C THR A 523 3.09 11.16 17.80
N ILE A 524 3.74 11.92 16.92
CA ILE A 524 5.04 12.52 17.20
C ILE A 524 4.84 14.01 17.41
N VAL A 525 5.43 14.53 18.48
CA VAL A 525 5.33 15.93 18.87
C VAL A 525 6.71 16.48 19.22
N ASP A 526 6.85 17.81 19.23
CA ASP A 526 8.06 18.45 19.75
C ASP A 526 8.25 18.16 21.25
N VAL A 527 9.50 18.00 21.70
CA VAL A 527 9.85 17.86 23.11
C VAL A 527 9.57 19.14 23.90
N THR A 528 9.67 20.31 23.25
CA THR A 528 9.44 21.60 23.90
C THR A 528 7.98 21.91 24.13
N GLU A 529 7.06 21.16 23.52
CA GLU A 529 5.64 21.40 23.65
C GLU A 529 5.16 21.11 25.08
N LYS A 530 4.53 22.10 25.69
CA LYS A 530 4.07 22.07 27.10
C LYS A 530 2.55 22.06 27.23
N SER A 531 1.83 22.23 26.13
CA SER A 531 0.37 22.09 26.11
C SER A 531 -0.06 20.67 26.48
N GLU A 532 -1.33 20.51 26.86
CA GLU A 532 -1.90 19.17 27.05
C GLU A 532 -1.91 18.41 25.73
N LEU A 533 -1.15 17.30 25.69
CA LEU A 533 -0.95 16.50 24.49
C LEU A 533 -2.02 15.43 24.37
N TYR A 534 -2.50 15.23 23.14
CA TYR A 534 -3.44 14.17 22.80
C TYR A 534 -2.93 13.39 21.58
N ILE A 535 -3.38 12.14 21.46
CA ILE A 535 -3.02 11.28 20.34
C ILE A 535 -4.03 11.37 19.21
N PHE A 536 -3.61 11.00 18.01
CA PHE A 536 -4.55 10.63 16.96
C PHE A 536 -5.23 9.29 17.28
N ARG A 537 -6.49 9.18 16.89
CA ARG A 537 -7.31 7.98 17.08
C ARG A 537 -6.65 6.78 16.41
N PRO A 538 -6.57 5.61 17.08
CA PRO A 538 -6.13 4.37 16.45
C PRO A 538 -6.92 4.04 15.18
N LEU A 539 -6.34 3.22 14.31
CA LEU A 539 -6.97 2.84 13.05
C LEU A 539 -8.24 2.00 13.29
N LYS A 540 -9.36 2.46 12.72
CA LYS A 540 -10.62 1.71 12.75
C LYS A 540 -10.72 0.86 11.50
N PHE A 541 -10.46 -0.44 11.65
CA PHE A 541 -10.47 -1.34 10.51
C PHE A 541 -11.89 -1.78 10.11
N ASN A 542 -12.14 -1.90 8.80
CA ASN A 542 -13.40 -2.43 8.25
C ASN A 542 -13.56 -3.96 8.45
N THR A 543 -12.55 -4.62 9.01
CA THR A 543 -12.49 -6.07 9.18
C THR A 543 -11.86 -6.41 10.51
N ASN A 544 -12.36 -7.45 11.16
CA ASN A 544 -11.78 -7.98 12.38
C ASN A 544 -10.78 -9.12 12.08
N SER A 545 -9.76 -9.26 12.93
CA SER A 545 -8.87 -10.42 12.91
C SER A 545 -9.54 -11.60 13.63
N VAL A 546 -9.74 -12.72 12.94
CA VAL A 546 -10.61 -13.83 13.43
C VAL A 546 -9.92 -15.19 13.34
N ILE A 547 -9.07 -15.42 12.35
CA ILE A 547 -8.29 -16.65 12.23
C ILE A 547 -7.20 -16.62 13.29
N LYS A 548 -7.07 -17.71 14.03
CA LYS A 548 -6.01 -17.91 15.01
C LYS A 548 -5.05 -18.99 14.51
N ILE A 549 -3.76 -18.72 14.66
CA ILE A 549 -2.67 -19.63 14.34
C ILE A 549 -1.75 -19.69 15.56
N ALA A 550 -1.56 -20.89 16.13
CA ALA A 550 -0.51 -21.11 17.13
C ALA A 550 0.81 -21.44 16.42
N VAL A 551 1.87 -20.77 16.85
CA VAL A 551 3.21 -20.83 16.27
C VAL A 551 4.21 -21.08 17.37
N GLU A 552 4.99 -22.15 17.25
CA GLU A 552 6.03 -22.50 18.23
C GLU A 552 7.35 -22.71 17.49
N PRO A 553 8.51 -22.41 18.10
CA PRO A 553 9.78 -22.74 17.48
C PRO A 553 9.98 -24.25 17.52
N VAL A 554 10.59 -24.83 16.48
CA VAL A 554 10.98 -26.25 16.46
C VAL A 554 12.02 -26.52 17.54
N ASN A 555 12.97 -25.59 17.69
CA ASN A 555 13.98 -25.59 18.73
C ASN A 555 13.57 -24.59 19.82
N PRO A 556 13.25 -25.02 21.05
CA PRO A 556 12.84 -24.12 22.13
C PRO A 556 13.89 -23.06 22.48
N SER A 557 15.18 -23.33 22.27
CA SER A 557 16.28 -22.37 22.47
C SER A 557 16.18 -21.13 21.56
N GLU A 558 15.46 -21.21 20.44
CA GLU A 558 15.27 -20.10 19.49
C GLU A 558 14.04 -19.23 19.81
N LEU A 559 13.36 -19.48 20.94
CA LEU A 559 12.18 -18.72 21.35
C LEU A 559 12.41 -17.19 21.38
N PRO A 560 13.53 -16.65 21.91
CA PRO A 560 13.78 -15.22 21.88
C PRO A 560 13.86 -14.64 20.47
N LYS A 561 14.47 -15.37 19.52
CA LYS A 561 14.55 -14.96 18.11
C LYS A 561 13.16 -14.93 17.48
N MET A 562 12.32 -15.92 17.77
CA MET A 562 10.93 -15.96 17.31
C MET A 562 10.10 -14.80 17.87
N LEU A 563 10.21 -14.51 19.17
CA LEU A 563 9.51 -13.38 19.78
C LEU A 563 9.96 -12.04 19.18
N GLY A 564 11.26 -11.90 18.91
CA GLY A 564 11.82 -10.75 18.21
C GLY A 564 11.15 -10.53 16.84
N GLY A 565 11.10 -11.56 16.01
CA GLY A 565 10.46 -11.42 14.70
C GLY A 565 8.93 -11.31 14.76
N LEU A 566 8.25 -11.93 15.74
CA LEU A 566 6.81 -11.71 15.95
C LEU A 566 6.51 -10.23 16.24
N ARG A 567 7.35 -9.55 17.02
CA ARG A 567 7.24 -8.10 17.25
C ARG A 567 7.42 -7.33 15.94
N LYS A 568 8.39 -7.69 15.11
CA LYS A 568 8.63 -7.05 13.80
C LYS A 568 7.45 -7.24 12.82
N VAL A 569 6.86 -8.44 12.76
CA VAL A 569 5.69 -8.68 11.91
C VAL A 569 4.47 -7.90 12.43
N ASN A 570 4.32 -7.77 13.75
CA ASN A 570 3.26 -6.97 14.37
C ASN A 570 3.38 -5.47 14.03
N LYS A 571 4.62 -4.97 13.86
CA LYS A 571 4.90 -3.62 13.35
C LYS A 571 4.57 -3.45 11.87
N SER A 572 4.86 -4.47 11.06
CA SER A 572 4.66 -4.40 9.62
C SER A 572 3.20 -4.48 9.19
N TYR A 573 2.36 -5.26 9.88
CA TYR A 573 0.96 -5.51 9.49
C TYR A 573 -0.04 -4.88 10.49
N PRO A 574 -0.80 -3.84 10.09
CA PRO A 574 -1.63 -3.07 11.01
C PRO A 574 -2.69 -3.88 11.78
N LEU A 575 -3.31 -4.89 11.16
CA LEU A 575 -4.34 -5.71 11.82
C LEU A 575 -3.78 -6.98 12.48
N LEU A 576 -2.48 -7.24 12.38
CA LEU A 576 -1.90 -8.38 13.09
C LEU A 576 -2.02 -8.16 14.61
N SER A 577 -2.26 -9.25 15.33
CA SER A 577 -2.20 -9.26 16.78
C SER A 577 -1.48 -10.52 17.24
N THR A 578 -0.43 -10.33 18.03
CA THR A 578 0.36 -11.40 18.65
C THR A 578 0.08 -11.42 20.15
N LYS A 579 -0.36 -12.56 20.68
CA LYS A 579 -0.56 -12.76 22.13
C LYS A 579 0.51 -13.68 22.72
N HIS A 580 0.78 -13.51 24.03
CA HIS A 580 1.90 -14.13 24.77
C HIS A 580 2.03 -15.67 24.67
N ALA A 581 0.96 -16.40 24.34
CA ALA A 581 0.99 -17.85 24.14
C ALA A 581 1.46 -18.27 22.72
N ALA A 582 2.29 -17.46 22.06
CA ALA A 582 2.75 -17.67 20.70
C ALA A 582 1.58 -17.92 19.70
N GLN A 583 0.50 -17.16 19.90
CA GLN A 583 -0.71 -17.19 19.08
C GLN A 583 -0.78 -15.92 18.21
N LEU A 584 -0.82 -16.13 16.90
CA LEU A 584 -1.04 -15.13 15.86
C LEU A 584 -2.51 -15.08 15.49
N LEU A 585 -3.11 -13.90 15.52
CA LEU A 585 -4.45 -13.65 14.98
C LEU A 585 -4.35 -12.99 13.61
N LEU A 586 -4.82 -13.67 12.57
CA LEU A 586 -4.91 -13.25 11.17
C LEU A 586 -6.37 -13.05 10.72
N LYS A 587 -6.59 -12.34 9.62
CA LYS A 587 -7.96 -12.14 9.07
C LYS A 587 -8.63 -13.42 8.61
N PRO A 588 -9.98 -13.53 8.74
CA PRO A 588 -10.78 -14.49 8.00
C PRO A 588 -11.03 -13.93 6.60
N VAL A 589 -10.66 -14.67 5.55
CA VAL A 589 -11.41 -14.86 4.29
C VAL A 589 -10.47 -15.61 3.34
N GLY A 590 -10.89 -16.82 2.97
CA GLY A 590 -10.23 -17.66 1.96
C GLY A 590 -9.08 -18.52 2.49
N ARG A 591 -8.87 -19.68 1.85
CA ARG A 591 -7.66 -20.48 2.05
C ARG A 591 -6.47 -19.55 1.78
N PRO A 592 -5.57 -19.29 2.74
CA PRO A 592 -4.23 -18.85 2.44
C PRO A 592 -3.55 -20.03 1.73
N GLN A 593 -3.70 -20.10 0.42
CA GLN A 593 -2.75 -20.81 -0.44
C GLN A 593 -1.33 -20.21 -0.29
N TRP A 594 -1.26 -18.98 0.24
CA TRP A 594 -0.06 -18.25 0.69
C TRP A 594 0.77 -18.96 1.78
N LEU A 595 0.17 -19.89 2.54
CA LEU A 595 0.86 -20.78 3.51
C LEU A 595 1.08 -22.20 2.96
N ARG A 596 0.55 -22.52 1.76
CA ARG A 596 0.67 -23.84 1.11
C ARG A 596 1.75 -23.90 0.03
N GLY A 597 2.41 -22.79 -0.28
CA GLY A 597 3.58 -22.81 -1.15
C GLY A 597 4.76 -23.42 -0.41
N LYS A 598 5.15 -24.64 -0.79
CA LYS A 598 6.47 -25.19 -0.46
C LYS A 598 7.54 -24.15 -0.80
N CYS A 599 8.11 -23.50 0.21
CA CYS A 599 9.43 -22.87 0.11
C CYS A 599 10.46 -24.00 0.06
N SER A 600 10.50 -24.71 -1.06
CA SER A 600 11.51 -25.73 -1.35
C SER A 600 12.10 -25.45 -2.73
N ALA A 601 12.84 -24.35 -2.84
CA ALA A 601 13.85 -24.16 -3.86
C ALA A 601 14.76 -22.99 -3.42
N SER A 602 15.94 -23.34 -2.94
CA SER A 602 17.15 -22.50 -2.85
C SER A 602 17.07 -21.14 -2.14
N ARG A 603 17.11 -21.08 -0.80
CA ARG A 603 17.52 -19.86 -0.05
C ARG A 603 18.31 -20.20 1.23
N PRO A 604 19.23 -19.33 1.71
CA PRO A 604 20.25 -19.69 2.70
C PRO A 604 19.73 -19.65 4.14
N GLU A 605 19.99 -20.73 4.89
CA GLU A 605 19.41 -21.08 6.21
C GLU A 605 19.88 -20.25 7.43
N GLY A 606 20.67 -19.19 7.27
CA GLY A 606 21.45 -18.60 8.40
C GLY A 606 20.68 -17.72 9.40
N SER A 607 19.38 -17.50 9.27
CA SER A 607 18.61 -16.67 10.23
C SER A 607 17.11 -16.92 10.22
N MET A 608 16.68 -18.15 9.91
CA MET A 608 15.27 -18.52 9.90
C MET A 608 14.99 -19.45 11.07
N VAL A 609 14.11 -19.04 11.99
CA VAL A 609 13.60 -19.94 13.02
C VAL A 609 12.66 -20.94 12.35
N LYS A 610 13.01 -22.23 12.39
CA LYS A 610 12.06 -23.27 11.96
C LYS A 610 10.92 -23.27 12.97
N SER A 611 9.69 -23.06 12.50
CA SER A 611 8.50 -22.97 13.35
C SER A 611 7.53 -24.12 13.09
N ARG A 612 6.87 -24.65 14.12
CA ARG A 612 5.71 -25.53 14.00
C ARG A 612 4.44 -24.69 13.95
N LEU A 613 3.67 -24.90 12.88
CA LEU A 613 2.35 -24.31 12.70
C LEU A 613 1.29 -25.29 13.16
N HIS A 614 0.55 -24.92 14.21
CA HIS A 614 -0.63 -25.66 14.62
C HIS A 614 -1.83 -25.33 13.73
N ARG A 615 -2.85 -26.20 13.76
CA ARG A 615 -4.05 -26.04 12.93
C ARG A 615 -4.73 -24.70 13.19
N ARG A 616 -5.33 -24.15 12.12
CA ARG A 616 -6.12 -22.93 12.23
C ARG A 616 -7.36 -23.17 13.07
N SER A 617 -7.60 -22.27 14.01
CA SER A 617 -8.84 -22.15 14.74
C SER A 617 -9.50 -20.79 14.44
N ILE A 618 -10.79 -20.69 14.67
CA ILE A 618 -11.57 -19.46 14.49
C ILE A 618 -11.89 -18.93 15.89
N MET A 619 -11.83 -17.61 16.09
CA MET A 619 -12.30 -16.99 17.32
C MET A 619 -13.83 -17.14 17.43
N TYR A 620 -14.31 -17.83 18.47
CA TYR A 620 -15.73 -17.92 18.77
C TYR A 620 -16.11 -16.85 19.81
N MET A 621 -17.16 -16.09 19.54
CA MET A 621 -17.85 -15.32 20.58
C MET A 621 -18.94 -16.21 21.18
N GLY A 622 -18.88 -16.45 22.49
CA GLY A 622 -19.98 -17.07 23.22
C GLY A 622 -21.08 -16.04 23.47
N LEU A 623 -22.23 -16.20 22.82
CA LEU A 623 -23.46 -15.49 23.17
C LEU A 623 -24.26 -16.39 24.10
N VAL A 624 -24.42 -15.99 25.36
CA VAL A 624 -25.33 -16.62 26.30
C VAL A 624 -26.56 -15.73 26.41
N HIS A 625 -27.73 -16.29 26.09
CA HIS A 625 -29.00 -15.60 26.19
C HIS A 625 -29.82 -16.27 27.29
N VAL A 626 -29.83 -15.70 28.51
CA VAL A 626 -30.69 -16.19 29.60
C VAL A 626 -31.17 -15.01 30.45
N LYS A 627 -32.49 -14.98 30.71
CA LYS A 627 -33.16 -14.09 31.66
C LYS A 627 -32.64 -14.34 33.08
N SER A 628 -32.41 -13.26 33.82
CA SER A 628 -32.20 -13.19 35.28
C SER A 628 -30.91 -13.83 35.85
N ASP A 629 -30.01 -12.92 36.25
CA ASP A 629 -29.09 -12.91 37.40
C ASP A 629 -27.88 -13.87 37.52
N TRP A 630 -26.69 -13.22 37.59
CA TRP A 630 -25.32 -13.62 37.96
C TRP A 630 -24.48 -14.50 36.98
N VAL A 631 -23.24 -14.05 36.71
CA VAL A 631 -22.36 -14.48 35.59
C VAL A 631 -21.11 -15.22 36.10
N ILE A 632 -20.85 -16.42 35.56
CA ILE A 632 -19.52 -17.06 35.51
C ILE A 632 -19.29 -17.57 34.08
N CYS A 633 -18.17 -17.18 33.47
CA CYS A 633 -17.78 -17.49 32.08
C CYS A 633 -16.71 -18.59 32.04
N LEU A 634 -16.90 -19.63 31.21
CA LEU A 634 -15.85 -20.62 30.88
C LEU A 634 -15.66 -20.69 29.35
N LEU A 635 -14.40 -20.59 28.90
CA LEU A 635 -13.96 -20.69 27.50
C LEU A 635 -13.66 -22.16 27.13
N GLY A 636 -14.08 -22.61 25.95
CA GLY A 636 -13.74 -23.94 25.41
C GLY A 636 -13.41 -23.93 23.90
N GLU A 637 -12.48 -24.78 23.45
CA GLU A 637 -11.98 -24.90 22.06
C GLU A 637 -12.58 -26.12 21.32
N LYS A 638 -12.82 -26.00 20.00
CA LYS A 638 -13.15 -27.15 19.11
C LYS A 638 -12.23 -27.16 17.88
N VAL A 639 -11.54 -28.28 17.66
CA VAL A 639 -10.50 -28.48 16.62
C VAL A 639 -11.07 -29.21 15.40
N TRP A 640 -10.85 -28.71 14.19
CA TRP A 640 -11.15 -29.44 12.94
C TRP A 640 -10.10 -30.54 12.67
N ARG A 641 -10.54 -31.78 12.39
CA ARG A 641 -9.67 -32.94 12.13
C ARG A 641 -9.16 -32.98 10.67
N GLY A 642 -7.87 -32.70 10.46
CA GLY A 642 -7.13 -32.94 9.21
C GLY A 642 -5.61 -32.65 9.36
N SER A 643 -4.75 -33.66 9.14
CA SER A 643 -3.30 -33.80 9.44
C SER A 643 -2.45 -32.53 9.72
N ALA A 644 -1.60 -32.59 10.75
CA ALA A 644 -0.59 -31.56 11.04
C ALA A 644 0.39 -31.40 9.87
N ILE A 645 0.76 -30.17 9.53
CA ILE A 645 1.65 -29.86 8.40
C ILE A 645 2.87 -29.12 8.97
N SER A 646 4.08 -29.64 8.74
CA SER A 646 5.31 -28.88 8.96
C SER A 646 5.40 -27.76 7.92
N GLY A 647 5.60 -26.52 8.36
CA GLY A 647 5.72 -25.37 7.48
C GLY A 647 6.66 -24.34 8.07
N VAL A 648 7.58 -23.82 7.25
CA VAL A 648 8.51 -22.76 7.66
C VAL A 648 7.76 -21.42 7.61
N ILE A 649 7.59 -20.75 8.75
CA ILE A 649 7.22 -19.33 8.76
C ILE A 649 8.52 -18.54 8.67
N LEU A 650 8.64 -17.70 7.64
CA LEU A 650 9.64 -16.64 7.62
C LEU A 650 9.28 -15.63 8.71
N ILE A 651 9.93 -15.75 9.86
CA ILE A 651 9.95 -14.75 10.93
C ILE A 651 11.38 -14.21 10.92
N VAL A 652 11.58 -13.04 10.31
CA VAL A 652 12.89 -12.33 10.26
C VAL A 652 12.99 -11.36 11.43
#